data_AF-A0A848B8L1-F1
#
_entry.id   AF-A0A848B8L1-F1
#
_cell.length_a   1.000
_cell.length_b   1.000
_cell.length_c   1.000
_cell.angle_alpha   90.00
_cell.angle_beta   90.00
_cell.angle_gamma   90.00
#
_symmetry.space_group_name_H-M   'P 1'
#
loop_
_entity.id
_entity.type
_entity.pdbx_description
1 polymer ?
#
loop_
_entity_poly.entity_id
_entity_poly.type
_entity_poly.pdbx_seq_one_letter_code
_entity_poly.pdbx_strand_id
1 'polypeptide(L)'
;MHSAPLFVRLQVIFARVCYNDSVTTPGLPAFLRKGGNPLQHSFFGLRDVLRRLTRPVFALGLAAAILLPAPRVSAGASGWELAASAISGLIAYKSTLDTMLDIGNNANYQRQSLLQDRSANGTDANASDVRAVDNVMQRLTADGMYVLPANNLPFTWHVNNSALFNAACYPTDYISVNRGLVRVLGGNEAELAAVLGHEMTHGLAHHSAETYAKTMAAYYGLSLLNMATGVMDWQQLQALTAYSSAKLFTLPKEYEADEGGFYLAARAGFNPGGGAAAMARMDAYLSQQSRNFEEYQDPEEQKRENYNDHPDTLLREKRLLGLLTDYSAGHVTVRERKTVCIDGKELLTGRFTAEDYDDTAENADLLAGELGRLFHDEAQVSGWGFVAGKPWADQRAPLLTEAVAREGLTAKLSALVHAAYAGEAASGAREKLVQREQQQAAESEKARQALEHASEKDIKRMRMNSDIYSDYGDSDKALALIDRAISLPNLDDRAESLAIRGRALAVRGDFAAALHDADAGCAQDAKNAYNFLNRADIYWMKGDRAAALADCARAAEADEKNPYSYLMSGMLYDEQGDRAQALASYRKLHEVAPKLRRIPDEYLKEIDPAALAQIEKERAAAKKAAAEKKQQEEKEKKEQKRA
;
A
#
# COMPACT_ATOMS: atom_id res chain seq x y z
N MET A 1 -21.68 -11.59 -20.59
CA MET A 1 -21.53 -11.01 -21.94
C MET A 1 -21.37 -9.51 -21.81
N HIS A 2 -20.14 -9.01 -21.66
CA HIS A 2 -19.75 -7.61 -21.90
C HIS A 2 -18.33 -7.69 -22.44
N SER A 3 -18.21 -7.67 -23.77
CA SER A 3 -16.95 -7.54 -24.48
C SER A 3 -16.45 -6.12 -24.26
N ALA A 4 -15.38 -5.96 -23.48
CA ALA A 4 -14.62 -4.71 -23.46
C ALA A 4 -14.18 -4.38 -24.90
N PRO A 5 -14.25 -3.11 -25.33
CA PRO A 5 -13.85 -2.72 -26.68
C PRO A 5 -12.38 -3.08 -26.93
N LEU A 6 -12.07 -3.46 -28.17
CA LEU A 6 -10.74 -3.85 -28.67
C LEU A 6 -9.61 -2.88 -28.25
N PHE A 7 -9.96 -1.62 -27.97
CA PHE A 7 -9.12 -0.54 -27.43
C PHE A 7 -8.40 -0.88 -26.12
N VAL A 8 -9.06 -1.54 -25.16
CA VAL A 8 -8.46 -1.86 -23.84
C VAL A 8 -7.36 -2.93 -23.98
N ARG A 9 -7.42 -3.79 -25.01
CA ARG A 9 -6.39 -4.81 -25.27
C ARG A 9 -5.12 -4.23 -25.88
N LEU A 10 -5.20 -3.12 -26.63
CA LEU A 10 -4.05 -2.43 -27.20
C LEU A 10 -3.37 -1.49 -26.19
N GLN A 11 -4.10 -0.88 -25.26
CA GLN A 11 -3.50 -0.10 -24.16
C GLN A 11 -2.64 -0.94 -23.20
N VAL A 12 -3.01 -2.21 -22.95
CA VAL A 12 -2.14 -3.15 -22.21
C VAL A 12 -0.82 -3.43 -22.95
N ILE A 13 -0.76 -3.20 -24.27
CA ILE A 13 0.50 -3.25 -25.03
C ILE A 13 1.35 -2.00 -24.74
N PHE A 14 0.73 -0.82 -24.58
CA PHE A 14 1.36 0.42 -24.10
C PHE A 14 1.76 0.37 -22.60
N ALA A 15 1.08 -0.41 -21.74
CA ALA A 15 1.38 -0.59 -20.29
C ALA A 15 2.78 -1.06 -19.88
N ARG A 16 3.58 -1.43 -20.86
CA ARG A 16 4.94 -1.92 -20.66
C ARG A 16 5.93 -1.09 -21.49
N VAL A 17 5.55 0.15 -21.86
CA VAL A 17 6.19 0.98 -22.88
C VAL A 17 7.02 2.13 -22.31
N CYS A 18 6.69 2.83 -21.22
CA CYS A 18 7.49 4.04 -20.91
C CYS A 18 8.69 3.87 -19.94
N TYR A 19 8.75 2.83 -19.10
CA TYR A 19 9.66 2.87 -17.93
C TYR A 19 10.58 1.67 -17.64
N ASN A 20 10.65 0.66 -18.52
CA ASN A 20 11.44 -0.55 -18.21
C ASN A 20 12.86 -0.60 -18.81
N ASP A 21 13.33 0.43 -19.52
CA ASP A 21 14.51 0.28 -20.39
C ASP A 21 15.78 1.08 -20.01
N SER A 22 15.88 1.63 -18.80
CA SER A 22 17.16 2.20 -18.32
C SER A 22 18.12 1.17 -17.71
N VAL A 23 18.05 -0.11 -18.08
CA VAL A 23 18.94 -1.16 -17.54
C VAL A 23 19.27 -2.20 -18.60
N THR A 24 20.26 -1.89 -19.44
CA THR A 24 20.98 -2.92 -20.18
C THR A 24 21.98 -3.62 -19.27
N THR A 25 21.85 -4.94 -19.13
CA THR A 25 22.90 -5.83 -18.62
C THR A 25 24.19 -5.71 -19.46
N PRO A 26 25.37 -5.46 -18.87
CA PRO A 26 26.64 -5.74 -19.53
C PRO A 26 26.89 -7.25 -19.54
N GLY A 27 27.19 -7.79 -20.71
CA GLY A 27 27.60 -9.19 -20.84
C GLY A 27 28.91 -9.46 -20.10
N LEU A 28 28.96 -10.56 -19.36
CA LEU A 28 30.20 -11.15 -18.85
C LEU A 28 31.15 -11.48 -20.02
N PRO A 29 32.41 -11.04 -20.01
CA PRO A 29 33.44 -11.58 -20.90
C PRO A 29 33.92 -12.94 -20.37
N ALA A 30 33.99 -13.92 -21.28
CA ALA A 30 34.58 -15.22 -21.02
C ALA A 30 36.13 -15.13 -20.91
N PHE A 31 36.67 -15.81 -19.90
CA PHE A 31 38.07 -15.99 -19.55
C PHE A 31 38.98 -16.48 -20.68
N LEU A 32 40.23 -15.98 -20.74
CA LEU A 32 41.41 -16.79 -21.11
C LEU A 32 42.72 -16.28 -20.43
N ARG A 33 43.27 -17.13 -19.55
CA ARG A 33 44.68 -17.42 -19.21
C ARG A 33 45.77 -16.35 -19.52
N LYS A 34 46.50 -15.93 -18.48
CA LYS A 34 47.94 -16.21 -18.24
C LYS A 34 48.38 -15.65 -16.86
N GLY A 35 49.22 -16.40 -16.15
CA GLY A 35 49.48 -16.22 -14.72
C GLY A 35 50.54 -15.18 -14.33
N GLY A 36 50.73 -15.06 -13.01
CA GLY A 36 51.84 -14.34 -12.38
C GLY A 36 51.45 -13.69 -11.05
N ASN A 37 51.82 -14.34 -9.94
CA ASN A 37 51.99 -13.67 -8.62
C ASN A 37 53.23 -12.74 -8.73
N PRO A 38 53.35 -11.61 -8.00
CA PRO A 38 53.69 -11.69 -6.57
C PRO A 38 53.27 -10.51 -5.65
N LEU A 39 53.39 -10.80 -4.35
CA LEU A 39 53.48 -9.89 -3.21
C LEU A 39 54.62 -8.84 -3.33
N GLN A 40 54.42 -7.64 -2.75
CA GLN A 40 55.27 -6.99 -1.71
C GLN A 40 55.34 -5.44 -1.78
N HIS A 41 55.29 -4.82 -0.59
CA HIS A 41 55.66 -3.43 -0.19
C HIS A 41 54.69 -2.29 -0.61
N SER A 42 54.24 -1.34 0.24
CA SER A 42 54.85 -0.76 1.45
C SER A 42 53.79 -0.26 2.47
N PHE A 43 54.01 -0.59 3.74
CA PHE A 43 53.46 0.07 4.93
C PHE A 43 54.26 1.35 5.21
N PHE A 44 53.60 2.46 5.57
CA PHE A 44 53.94 3.32 6.72
C PHE A 44 52.94 4.48 6.79
N GLY A 45 52.28 4.67 7.95
CA GLY A 45 51.49 5.88 8.23
C GLY A 45 50.09 5.73 8.84
N LEU A 46 49.77 4.65 9.59
CA LEU A 46 48.45 4.50 10.24
C LEU A 46 48.48 4.50 11.78
N ARG A 47 49.66 4.64 12.40
CA ARG A 47 49.78 4.52 13.87
C ARG A 47 49.49 5.81 14.65
N ASP A 48 49.62 6.98 14.05
CA ASP A 48 49.42 8.26 14.76
C ASP A 48 47.98 8.80 14.70
N VAL A 49 47.18 8.39 13.71
CA VAL A 49 45.76 8.76 13.61
C VAL A 49 44.92 8.01 14.66
N LEU A 50 45.34 6.79 15.04
CA LEU A 50 44.61 5.90 15.96
C LEU A 50 44.68 6.28 17.45
N ARG A 51 45.47 7.30 17.86
CA ARG A 51 45.53 7.74 19.27
C ARG A 51 44.55 8.85 19.65
N ARG A 52 43.91 9.53 18.68
CA ARG A 52 43.02 10.67 18.97
C ARG A 52 41.52 10.34 19.02
N LEU A 53 41.13 9.08 18.77
CA LEU A 53 39.73 8.64 18.81
C LEU A 53 39.54 7.64 19.95
N THR A 54 39.48 8.13 21.19
CA THR A 54 39.00 7.30 22.30
C THR A 54 37.72 7.91 22.90
N ARG A 55 36.69 7.06 22.97
CA ARG A 55 35.56 7.04 23.93
C ARG A 55 34.10 7.36 23.53
N PRO A 56 33.70 7.92 22.37
CA PRO A 56 32.26 7.98 22.04
C PRO A 56 31.75 6.95 21.01
N VAL A 57 32.63 6.23 20.28
CA VAL A 57 32.21 5.27 19.23
C VAL A 57 31.83 3.90 19.79
N PHE A 58 32.31 3.53 20.98
CA PHE A 58 32.03 2.22 21.60
C PHE A 58 30.59 2.05 22.08
N ALA A 59 29.88 3.15 22.38
CA ALA A 59 28.50 3.08 22.89
C ALA A 59 27.45 2.92 21.77
N LEU A 60 27.74 3.36 20.55
CA LEU A 60 26.84 3.26 19.40
C LEU A 60 26.88 1.87 18.71
N GLY A 61 27.97 1.12 18.86
CA GLY A 61 28.11 -0.21 18.26
C GLY A 61 27.35 -1.32 18.99
N LEU A 62 27.07 -1.19 20.29
CA LEU A 62 26.41 -2.25 21.07
C LEU A 62 24.88 -2.26 20.91
N ALA A 63 24.25 -1.12 20.60
CA ALA A 63 22.81 -1.04 20.43
C ALA A 63 22.31 -1.56 19.07
N ALA A 64 23.19 -1.62 18.06
CA ALA A 64 22.84 -2.08 16.70
C ALA A 64 22.86 -3.61 16.53
N ALA A 65 23.35 -4.36 17.54
CA ALA A 65 23.54 -5.81 17.45
C ALA A 65 22.31 -6.66 17.86
N ILE A 66 21.19 -6.03 18.24
CA ILE A 66 20.06 -6.74 18.87
C ILE A 66 18.88 -7.01 17.90
N LEU A 67 18.90 -6.50 16.66
CA LEU A 67 17.71 -6.52 15.77
C LEU A 67 17.87 -7.28 14.45
N LEU A 68 18.98 -7.99 14.24
CA LEU A 68 19.16 -8.95 13.14
C LEU A 68 19.57 -10.29 13.77
N PRO A 69 19.10 -11.45 13.24
CA PRO A 69 19.68 -12.73 13.66
C PRO A 69 21.18 -12.63 13.42
N ALA A 70 21.96 -12.82 14.49
CA ALA A 70 23.41 -12.68 14.41
C ALA A 70 23.91 -13.55 13.25
N PRO A 71 24.76 -13.02 12.35
CA PRO A 71 25.48 -13.91 11.44
C PRO A 71 26.17 -14.97 12.30
N ARG A 72 26.38 -16.18 11.77
CA ARG A 72 27.18 -17.20 12.45
C ARG A 72 28.61 -16.66 12.61
N VAL A 73 28.84 -15.88 13.66
CA VAL A 73 30.14 -15.39 14.05
C VAL A 73 30.80 -16.55 14.77
N SER A 74 31.93 -17.04 14.25
CA SER A 74 32.73 -18.06 14.91
C SER A 74 33.10 -17.57 16.31
N ALA A 75 32.99 -18.44 17.32
CA ALA A 75 33.48 -18.14 18.66
C ALA A 75 34.95 -17.69 18.57
N GLY A 76 35.23 -16.41 18.81
CA GLY A 76 36.56 -15.81 18.67
C GLY A 76 36.65 -14.48 17.89
N ALA A 77 35.54 -13.94 17.36
CA ALA A 77 35.59 -12.66 16.64
C ALA A 77 35.98 -11.48 17.54
N SER A 78 36.86 -10.65 17.03
CA SER A 78 37.32 -9.42 17.68
C SER A 78 36.23 -8.34 17.68
N GLY A 79 36.30 -7.38 18.62
CA GLY A 79 35.35 -6.26 18.68
C GLY A 79 35.26 -5.43 17.40
N TRP A 80 36.33 -5.41 16.58
CA TRP A 80 36.33 -4.78 15.26
C TRP A 80 35.52 -5.56 14.23
N GLU A 81 35.59 -6.90 14.22
CA GLU A 81 34.81 -7.73 13.30
C GLU A 81 33.31 -7.68 13.63
N LEU A 82 32.97 -7.60 14.92
CA LEU A 82 31.59 -7.34 15.37
C LEU A 82 31.09 -5.96 14.92
N ALA A 83 31.91 -4.91 15.03
CA ALA A 83 31.55 -3.59 14.52
C ALA A 83 31.41 -3.54 12.99
N ALA A 84 32.32 -4.19 12.24
CA ALA A 84 32.29 -4.23 10.78
C ALA A 84 31.09 -5.02 10.24
N SER A 85 30.71 -6.12 10.90
CA SER A 85 29.52 -6.92 10.57
C SER A 85 28.22 -6.17 10.89
N ALA A 86 28.16 -5.45 12.02
CA ALA A 86 27.03 -4.58 12.35
C ALA A 86 26.85 -3.44 11.33
N ILE A 87 27.95 -2.78 10.94
CA ILE A 87 27.93 -1.74 9.89
C ILE A 87 27.48 -2.33 8.55
N SER A 88 27.99 -3.50 8.17
CA SER A 88 27.61 -4.18 6.93
C SER A 88 26.12 -4.56 6.92
N GLY A 89 25.58 -5.02 8.05
CA GLY A 89 24.16 -5.30 8.23
C GLY A 89 23.28 -4.05 8.10
N LEU A 90 23.73 -2.91 8.66
CA LEU A 90 23.01 -1.63 8.52
C LEU A 90 23.02 -1.10 7.08
N ILE A 91 24.15 -1.23 6.35
CA ILE A 91 24.24 -0.84 4.94
C ILE A 91 23.33 -1.74 4.09
N ALA A 92 23.33 -3.06 4.34
CA ALA A 92 22.44 -4.00 3.66
C ALA A 92 20.96 -3.68 3.93
N TYR A 93 20.59 -3.41 5.18
CA TYR A 93 19.24 -3.00 5.54
C TYR A 93 18.82 -1.71 4.82
N LYS A 94 19.62 -0.64 4.91
CA LYS A 94 19.28 0.65 4.29
C LYS A 94 19.13 0.51 2.77
N SER A 95 20.07 -0.17 2.11
CA SER A 95 20.00 -0.41 0.68
C SER A 95 18.77 -1.23 0.28
N THR A 96 18.39 -2.21 1.09
CA THR A 96 17.21 -3.03 0.84
C THR A 96 15.93 -2.24 1.10
N LEU A 97 15.91 -1.39 2.12
CA LEU A 97 14.80 -0.49 2.39
C LEU A 97 14.58 0.48 1.23
N ASP A 98 15.63 1.15 0.75
CA ASP A 98 15.54 2.03 -0.41
C ASP A 98 14.97 1.30 -1.64
N THR A 99 15.38 0.04 -1.84
CA THR A 99 14.83 -0.83 -2.89
C THR A 99 13.36 -1.17 -2.66
N MET A 100 12.96 -1.51 -1.43
CA MET A 100 11.56 -1.81 -1.09
C MET A 100 10.66 -0.58 -1.20
N LEU A 101 11.16 0.61 -0.88
CA LEU A 101 10.46 1.87 -1.08
C LEU A 101 10.30 2.20 -2.57
N ASP A 102 11.34 1.97 -3.38
CA ASP A 102 11.26 2.14 -4.85
C ASP A 102 10.31 1.11 -5.49
N ILE A 103 10.24 -0.11 -4.96
CA ILE A 103 9.25 -1.12 -5.36
C ILE A 103 7.84 -0.70 -4.93
N GLY A 104 7.71 -0.19 -3.71
CA GLY A 104 6.46 0.27 -3.13
C GLY A 104 5.84 1.41 -3.93
N ASN A 105 6.67 2.39 -4.30
CA ASN A 105 6.28 3.55 -5.11
C ASN A 105 6.28 3.26 -6.62
N ASN A 106 5.75 2.11 -7.04
CA ASN A 106 5.70 1.72 -8.46
C ASN A 106 4.38 1.02 -8.82
N ALA A 107 3.60 1.66 -9.67
CA ALA A 107 2.27 1.19 -10.05
C ALA A 107 2.27 -0.18 -10.75
N ASN A 108 3.36 -0.57 -11.43
CA ASN A 108 3.49 -1.91 -12.01
C ASN A 108 3.58 -2.99 -10.94
N TYR A 109 4.34 -2.74 -9.87
CA TYR A 109 4.45 -3.69 -8.76
C TYR A 109 3.15 -3.75 -7.96
N GLN A 110 2.46 -2.62 -7.76
CA GLN A 110 1.12 -2.63 -7.16
C GLN A 110 0.13 -3.47 -7.98
N ARG A 111 0.08 -3.28 -9.31
CA ARG A 111 -0.76 -4.09 -10.20
C ARG A 111 -0.40 -5.57 -10.12
N GLN A 112 0.88 -5.87 -9.98
CA GLN A 112 1.32 -7.24 -9.88
C GLN A 112 0.95 -7.89 -8.54
N SER A 113 1.02 -7.17 -7.42
CA SER A 113 0.51 -7.64 -6.12
C SER A 113 -0.95 -8.06 -6.23
N LEU A 114 -1.79 -7.24 -6.88
CA LEU A 114 -3.19 -7.56 -7.15
C LEU A 114 -3.35 -8.84 -8.01
N LEU A 115 -2.59 -8.97 -9.09
CA LEU A 115 -2.67 -10.15 -9.96
C LEU A 115 -2.20 -11.43 -9.26
N GLN A 116 -1.18 -11.33 -8.41
CA GLN A 116 -0.67 -12.44 -7.62
C GLN A 116 -1.70 -12.89 -6.60
N ASP A 117 -2.29 -11.95 -5.84
CA ASP A 117 -3.34 -12.25 -4.87
C ASP A 117 -4.56 -12.90 -5.55
N ARG A 118 -5.01 -12.36 -6.69
CA ARG A 118 -6.08 -12.99 -7.50
C ARG A 118 -5.72 -14.38 -7.98
N SER A 119 -4.47 -14.60 -8.40
CA SER A 119 -4.02 -15.91 -8.85
C SER A 119 -3.92 -16.92 -7.72
N ALA A 120 -3.52 -16.49 -6.52
CA ALA A 120 -3.31 -17.35 -5.37
C ALA A 120 -4.63 -17.66 -4.64
N ASN A 121 -5.43 -16.62 -4.40
CA ASN A 121 -6.57 -16.65 -3.50
C ASN A 121 -7.92 -16.51 -4.22
N GLY A 122 -7.93 -16.17 -5.52
CA GLY A 122 -9.16 -15.86 -6.25
C GLY A 122 -9.83 -14.58 -5.78
N THR A 123 -10.95 -14.21 -6.41
CA THR A 123 -11.80 -13.10 -5.98
C THR A 123 -12.99 -13.67 -5.22
N ASP A 124 -13.41 -13.01 -4.14
CA ASP A 124 -14.63 -13.42 -3.46
C ASP A 124 -15.85 -13.25 -4.37
N ALA A 125 -16.71 -14.27 -4.38
CA ALA A 125 -17.89 -14.29 -5.23
C ALA A 125 -19.08 -13.54 -4.61
N ASN A 126 -19.03 -13.25 -3.30
CA ASN A 126 -20.12 -12.55 -2.64
C ASN A 126 -20.02 -11.04 -2.85
N ALA A 127 -20.91 -10.52 -3.70
CA ALA A 127 -20.94 -9.09 -4.00
C ALA A 127 -21.25 -8.20 -2.77
N SER A 128 -21.83 -8.74 -1.69
CA SER A 128 -22.05 -7.98 -0.45
C SER A 128 -20.75 -7.73 0.30
N ASP A 129 -19.85 -8.72 0.35
CA ASP A 129 -18.58 -8.59 1.04
C ASP A 129 -17.69 -7.59 0.32
N VAL A 130 -17.64 -7.72 -1.01
CA VAL A 130 -16.93 -6.79 -1.89
C VAL A 130 -17.47 -5.37 -1.71
N ARG A 131 -18.80 -5.18 -1.73
CA ARG A 131 -19.40 -3.85 -1.52
C ARG A 131 -19.09 -3.26 -0.14
N ALA A 132 -19.14 -4.06 0.93
CA ALA A 132 -18.85 -3.56 2.27
C ALA A 132 -17.41 -3.03 2.36
N VAL A 133 -16.44 -3.79 1.83
CA VAL A 133 -15.03 -3.36 1.79
C VAL A 133 -14.85 -2.16 0.86
N ASP A 134 -15.46 -2.16 -0.32
CA ASP A 134 -15.36 -1.05 -1.27
C ASP A 134 -15.91 0.26 -0.69
N ASN A 135 -17.09 0.22 -0.06
CA ASN A 135 -17.68 1.39 0.60
C ASN A 135 -16.75 1.95 1.69
N VAL A 136 -16.20 1.05 2.52
CA VAL A 136 -15.29 1.43 3.60
C VAL A 136 -14.01 2.04 3.05
N MET A 137 -13.34 1.38 2.10
CA MET A 137 -12.10 1.88 1.52
C MET A 137 -12.30 3.18 0.75
N GLN A 138 -13.39 3.32 -0.01
CA GLN A 138 -13.70 4.57 -0.71
C GLN A 138 -13.88 5.73 0.27
N ARG A 139 -14.60 5.50 1.38
CA ARG A 139 -14.82 6.53 2.39
C ARG A 139 -13.57 6.84 3.20
N LEU A 140 -12.76 5.84 3.57
CA LEU A 140 -11.45 6.07 4.22
C LEU A 140 -10.51 6.86 3.32
N THR A 141 -10.47 6.54 2.02
CA THR A 141 -9.57 7.21 1.06
C THR A 141 -10.02 8.63 0.69
N ALA A 142 -11.33 8.91 0.70
CA ALA A 142 -11.89 10.23 0.44
C ALA A 142 -11.89 11.14 1.69
N ASP A 143 -12.34 10.62 2.84
CA ASP A 143 -12.71 11.41 4.01
C ASP A 143 -11.83 11.16 5.24
N GLY A 144 -10.86 10.23 5.17
CA GLY A 144 -9.95 9.91 6.29
C GLY A 144 -8.95 11.03 6.65
N MET A 145 -8.88 12.10 5.84
CA MET A 145 -8.00 13.27 6.05
C MET A 145 -6.52 12.92 6.28
N TYR A 146 -6.01 11.89 5.61
CA TYR A 146 -4.59 11.54 5.64
C TYR A 146 -3.80 12.33 4.59
N VAL A 147 -2.49 12.42 4.81
CA VAL A 147 -1.55 12.91 3.80
C VAL A 147 -0.86 11.70 3.22
N LEU A 148 -1.07 11.44 1.93
CA LEU A 148 -0.31 10.43 1.21
C LEU A 148 1.13 10.93 1.09
N PRO A 149 2.17 10.22 1.57
CA PRO A 149 3.56 10.67 1.40
C PRO A 149 3.98 10.70 -0.08
N ALA A 150 5.10 11.38 -0.38
CA ALA A 150 5.57 11.54 -1.76
C ALA A 150 6.00 10.20 -2.41
N ASN A 151 6.39 9.25 -1.57
CA ASN A 151 6.84 7.92 -1.94
C ASN A 151 5.79 6.82 -1.72
N ASN A 152 4.50 7.17 -1.69
CA ASN A 152 3.38 6.22 -1.65
C ASN A 152 2.48 6.37 -2.88
N LEU A 153 1.82 5.27 -3.23
CA LEU A 153 0.80 5.19 -4.25
C LEU A 153 -0.60 5.38 -3.65
N PRO A 154 -1.58 5.86 -4.44
CA PRO A 154 -2.98 5.70 -4.07
C PRO A 154 -3.28 4.22 -3.80
N PHE A 155 -3.99 3.96 -2.70
CA PHE A 155 -4.30 2.59 -2.29
C PHE A 155 -5.09 1.84 -3.36
N THR A 156 -4.74 0.57 -3.56
CA THR A 156 -5.52 -0.40 -4.33
C THR A 156 -5.92 -1.52 -3.38
N TRP A 157 -7.15 -2.02 -3.46
CA TRP A 157 -7.61 -3.11 -2.60
C TRP A 157 -8.37 -4.19 -3.36
N HIS A 158 -8.52 -5.36 -2.74
CA HIS A 158 -9.24 -6.49 -3.30
C HIS A 158 -9.71 -7.45 -2.21
N VAL A 159 -10.96 -7.92 -2.34
CA VAL A 159 -11.51 -8.98 -1.50
C VAL A 159 -11.27 -10.34 -2.16
N ASN A 160 -10.48 -11.18 -1.50
CA ASN A 160 -10.11 -12.50 -1.99
C ASN A 160 -10.94 -13.62 -1.31
N ASN A 161 -10.92 -14.83 -1.89
CA ASN A 161 -11.77 -15.94 -1.46
C ASN A 161 -11.20 -16.76 -0.27
N SER A 162 -10.14 -16.30 0.38
CA SER A 162 -9.56 -16.96 1.54
C SER A 162 -10.53 -16.93 2.74
N ALA A 163 -10.71 -18.07 3.39
CA ALA A 163 -11.54 -18.19 4.59
C ALA A 163 -10.81 -17.74 5.87
N LEU A 164 -9.51 -17.41 5.81
CA LEU A 164 -8.75 -16.97 6.97
C LEU A 164 -9.16 -15.56 7.39
N PHE A 165 -9.22 -15.31 8.70
CA PHE A 165 -9.40 -13.99 9.28
C PHE A 165 -8.12 -13.16 9.08
N ASN A 166 -8.05 -12.37 7.99
CA ASN A 166 -6.87 -11.56 7.72
C ASN A 166 -7.18 -10.43 6.73
N ALA A 167 -6.47 -9.31 6.89
CA ALA A 167 -6.22 -8.31 5.85
C ALA A 167 -4.75 -7.91 5.91
N ALA A 168 -4.18 -7.42 4.81
CA ALA A 168 -2.76 -7.06 4.76
C ALA A 168 -2.48 -5.92 3.80
N CYS A 169 -1.74 -4.90 4.26
CA CYS A 169 -1.12 -3.91 3.39
C CYS A 169 0.29 -4.33 2.95
N TYR A 170 0.46 -4.49 1.65
CA TYR A 170 1.76 -4.76 1.02
C TYR A 170 2.59 -3.47 0.93
N PRO A 171 3.92 -3.57 0.73
CA PRO A 171 4.77 -2.40 0.50
C PRO A 171 4.34 -1.52 -0.68
N THR A 172 3.53 -2.05 -1.59
CA THR A 172 3.01 -1.38 -2.80
C THR A 172 1.72 -0.60 -2.56
N ASP A 173 1.34 -0.33 -1.31
CA ASP A 173 0.04 0.25 -0.93
C ASP A 173 -1.16 -0.57 -1.49
N TYR A 174 -0.93 -1.87 -1.69
CA TYR A 174 -1.97 -2.84 -2.05
C TYR A 174 -2.52 -3.50 -0.79
N ILE A 175 -3.82 -3.39 -0.56
CA ILE A 175 -4.51 -3.99 0.59
C ILE A 175 -5.26 -5.26 0.12
N SER A 176 -4.79 -6.42 0.56
CA SER A 176 -5.50 -7.69 0.39
C SER A 176 -6.45 -7.91 1.56
N VAL A 177 -7.71 -8.25 1.27
CA VAL A 177 -8.74 -8.49 2.29
C VAL A 177 -9.29 -9.89 2.09
N ASN A 178 -9.16 -10.76 3.09
CA ASN A 178 -9.76 -12.09 2.99
C ASN A 178 -11.26 -12.01 3.30
N ARG A 179 -12.10 -12.76 2.58
CA ARG A 179 -13.52 -12.86 2.94
C ARG A 179 -13.74 -13.34 4.39
N GLY A 180 -12.83 -14.16 4.93
CA GLY A 180 -12.88 -14.62 6.32
C GLY A 180 -12.96 -13.46 7.32
N LEU A 181 -12.17 -12.40 7.11
CA LEU A 181 -12.22 -11.17 7.91
C LEU A 181 -13.62 -10.54 7.84
N VAL A 182 -14.13 -10.31 6.62
CA VAL A 182 -15.43 -9.66 6.41
C VAL A 182 -16.56 -10.43 7.09
N ARG A 183 -16.51 -11.77 7.05
CA ARG A 183 -17.53 -12.64 7.63
C ARG A 183 -17.51 -12.68 9.15
N VAL A 184 -16.33 -12.75 9.75
CA VAL A 184 -16.21 -12.72 11.22
C VAL A 184 -16.64 -11.36 11.76
N LEU A 185 -16.34 -10.27 11.06
CA LEU A 185 -16.81 -8.92 11.42
C LEU A 185 -18.29 -8.69 11.07
N GLY A 186 -19.01 -9.68 10.56
CA GLY A 186 -20.41 -9.56 10.18
C GLY A 186 -20.70 -8.52 9.10
N GLY A 187 -19.69 -8.08 8.35
CA GLY A 187 -19.80 -6.95 7.42
C GLY A 187 -20.02 -5.59 8.12
N ASN A 188 -19.73 -5.47 9.41
CA ASN A 188 -19.87 -4.22 10.15
C ASN A 188 -18.86 -3.18 9.62
N GLU A 189 -19.37 -2.10 9.03
CA GLU A 189 -18.53 -1.09 8.38
C GLU A 189 -17.61 -0.35 9.37
N ALA A 190 -17.99 -0.18 10.64
CA ALA A 190 -17.15 0.51 11.62
C ALA A 190 -15.94 -0.33 12.01
N GLU A 191 -16.14 -1.64 12.19
CA GLU A 191 -15.07 -2.58 12.50
C GLU A 191 -14.15 -2.79 11.29
N LEU A 192 -14.73 -2.96 10.10
CA LEU A 192 -13.99 -2.99 8.85
C LEU A 192 -13.17 -1.71 8.65
N ALA A 193 -13.74 -0.54 8.93
CA ALA A 193 -13.04 0.73 8.79
C ALA A 193 -11.84 0.85 9.74
N ALA A 194 -11.96 0.36 10.97
CA ALA A 194 -10.86 0.36 11.91
C ALA A 194 -9.74 -0.60 11.46
N VAL A 195 -10.07 -1.82 11.04
CA VAL A 195 -9.08 -2.79 10.55
C VAL A 195 -8.41 -2.31 9.26
N LEU A 196 -9.18 -1.80 8.30
CA LEU A 196 -8.64 -1.32 7.03
C LEU A 196 -7.87 0.00 7.20
N GLY A 197 -8.29 0.88 8.11
CA GLY A 197 -7.51 2.05 8.52
C GLY A 197 -6.19 1.67 9.20
N HIS A 198 -6.17 0.60 10.00
CA HIS A 198 -4.95 0.03 10.57
C HIS A 198 -4.00 -0.46 9.46
N GLU A 199 -4.50 -1.20 8.48
CA GLU A 199 -3.70 -1.63 7.31
C GLU A 199 -3.21 -0.43 6.47
N MET A 200 -4.05 0.60 6.25
CA MET A 200 -3.63 1.84 5.59
C MET A 200 -2.48 2.51 6.35
N THR A 201 -2.53 2.52 7.69
CA THR A 201 -1.46 3.11 8.51
C THR A 201 -0.15 2.35 8.33
N HIS A 202 -0.17 1.02 8.22
CA HIS A 202 1.03 0.25 7.87
C HIS A 202 1.62 0.64 6.51
N GLY A 203 0.79 0.96 5.51
CA GLY A 203 1.24 1.46 4.21
C GLY A 203 1.82 2.88 4.29
N LEU A 204 1.08 3.81 4.90
CA LEU A 204 1.47 5.21 5.05
C LEU A 204 2.80 5.36 5.83
N ALA A 205 3.01 4.54 6.85
CA ALA A 205 4.22 4.54 7.68
C ALA A 205 5.32 3.61 7.14
N HIS A 206 5.15 3.01 5.96
CA HIS A 206 6.11 2.07 5.35
C HIS A 206 6.48 0.86 6.24
N HIS A 207 5.61 0.49 7.18
CA HIS A 207 5.86 -0.60 8.11
C HIS A 207 6.17 -1.91 7.39
N SER A 208 5.42 -2.22 6.34
CA SER A 208 5.63 -3.40 5.50
C SER A 208 6.97 -3.33 4.77
N ALA A 209 7.33 -2.21 4.16
CA ALA A 209 8.61 -2.04 3.47
C ALA A 209 9.81 -2.23 4.44
N GLU A 210 9.72 -1.68 5.65
CA GLU A 210 10.74 -1.88 6.69
C GLU A 210 10.86 -3.33 7.15
N THR A 211 9.75 -4.01 7.41
CA THR A 211 9.77 -5.42 7.82
C THR A 211 10.37 -6.30 6.72
N TYR A 212 9.95 -6.10 5.46
CA TYR A 212 10.55 -6.80 4.32
C TYR A 212 12.04 -6.52 4.21
N ALA A 213 12.46 -5.26 4.34
CA ALA A 213 13.86 -4.89 4.25
C ALA A 213 14.71 -5.52 5.37
N LYS A 214 14.20 -5.60 6.60
CA LYS A 214 14.88 -6.27 7.72
C LYS A 214 15.10 -7.75 7.42
N THR A 215 14.04 -8.44 7.00
CA THR A 215 14.10 -9.86 6.66
C THR A 215 15.05 -10.11 5.50
N MET A 216 14.94 -9.33 4.43
CA MET A 216 15.74 -9.47 3.24
C MET A 216 17.23 -9.20 3.47
N ALA A 217 17.55 -8.17 4.25
CA ALA A 217 18.93 -7.90 4.64
C ALA A 217 19.54 -9.07 5.43
N ALA A 218 18.75 -9.74 6.27
CA ALA A 218 19.19 -10.89 7.05
C ALA A 218 19.50 -12.13 6.18
N TYR A 219 18.69 -12.41 5.15
CA TYR A 219 18.87 -13.60 4.30
C TYR A 219 19.80 -13.39 3.11
N TYR A 220 19.76 -12.21 2.48
CA TYR A 220 20.38 -11.98 1.17
C TYR A 220 21.50 -10.92 1.20
N GLY A 221 21.67 -10.17 2.30
CA GLY A 221 22.67 -9.11 2.41
C GLY A 221 22.55 -8.07 1.28
N LEU A 222 23.68 -7.69 0.66
CA LEU A 222 23.74 -6.70 -0.43
C LEU A 222 23.39 -7.26 -1.83
N SER A 223 23.04 -8.54 -1.96
CA SER A 223 22.83 -9.18 -3.27
C SER A 223 21.58 -8.69 -4.03
N LEU A 224 20.76 -7.85 -3.40
CA LEU A 224 19.47 -7.36 -3.90
C LEU A 224 19.54 -6.05 -4.69
N LEU A 225 20.72 -5.45 -4.83
CA LEU A 225 20.93 -4.17 -5.54
C LEU A 225 20.43 -4.18 -7.01
N ASN A 226 20.28 -5.36 -7.62
CA ASN A 226 19.77 -5.53 -8.98
C ASN A 226 18.22 -5.57 -9.07
N MET A 227 17.49 -5.46 -7.95
CA MET A 227 16.02 -5.53 -7.95
C MET A 227 15.35 -4.22 -8.39
N ALA A 228 15.93 -3.06 -8.05
CA ALA A 228 15.44 -1.75 -8.47
C ALA A 228 15.61 -1.52 -10.00
N THR A 229 16.44 -2.35 -10.64
CA THR A 229 16.82 -2.24 -12.05
C THR A 229 16.01 -3.19 -12.97
N GLY A 230 14.91 -3.77 -12.49
CA GLY A 230 13.97 -4.54 -13.30
C GLY A 230 14.42 -5.96 -13.69
N VAL A 231 15.61 -6.39 -13.27
CA VAL A 231 16.07 -7.79 -13.43
C VAL A 231 15.63 -8.58 -12.20
N MET A 232 14.37 -9.01 -12.21
CA MET A 232 13.82 -9.78 -11.10
C MET A 232 13.94 -11.29 -11.32
N ASP A 233 14.58 -11.97 -10.37
CA ASP A 233 14.37 -13.40 -10.15
C ASP A 233 13.11 -13.60 -9.31
N TRP A 234 11.98 -13.80 -9.98
CA TRP A 234 10.65 -13.98 -9.39
C TRP A 234 10.57 -15.15 -8.39
N GLN A 235 11.52 -16.08 -8.43
CA GLN A 235 11.59 -17.21 -7.52
C GLN A 235 12.04 -16.78 -6.10
N GLN A 236 12.88 -15.74 -6.00
CA GLN A 236 13.30 -15.16 -4.71
C GLN A 236 12.17 -14.31 -4.09
N LEU A 237 11.33 -13.67 -4.90
CA LEU A 237 10.15 -12.96 -4.41
C LEU A 237 9.02 -13.91 -3.97
N GLN A 238 8.87 -15.07 -4.60
CA GLN A 238 7.88 -16.06 -4.16
C GLN A 238 8.15 -16.64 -2.77
N ALA A 239 9.42 -16.82 -2.41
CA ALA A 239 9.81 -17.17 -1.04
C ALA A 239 9.37 -16.10 -0.03
N LEU A 240 9.23 -14.83 -0.46
CA LEU A 240 8.80 -13.72 0.38
C LEU A 240 7.29 -13.59 0.52
N THR A 241 6.51 -13.97 -0.49
CA THR A 241 5.04 -14.08 -0.36
C THR A 241 4.60 -15.13 0.67
N ALA A 242 5.42 -16.15 0.92
CA ALA A 242 5.20 -17.12 2.00
C ALA A 242 5.61 -16.58 3.39
N TYR A 243 6.48 -15.56 3.44
CA TYR A 243 6.89 -14.90 4.68
C TYR A 243 5.97 -13.73 5.04
N SER A 244 5.42 -13.04 4.04
CA SER A 244 4.47 -11.93 4.22
C SER A 244 3.15 -12.34 4.83
N SER A 245 2.81 -13.62 4.76
CA SER A 245 1.66 -14.21 5.45
C SER A 245 1.89 -14.41 6.96
N ALA A 246 3.13 -14.29 7.46
CA ALA A 246 3.49 -14.39 8.87
C ALA A 246 3.92 -13.01 9.39
N LYS A 247 3.01 -12.02 9.38
CA LYS A 247 3.29 -10.61 9.66
C LYS A 247 4.00 -10.39 11.01
N LEU A 248 5.32 -10.23 10.99
CA LEU A 248 6.16 -9.94 12.17
C LEU A 248 6.35 -8.43 12.37
N PHE A 249 5.29 -7.70 12.70
CA PHE A 249 5.41 -6.31 13.15
C PHE A 249 5.80 -6.23 14.62
N THR A 250 6.53 -5.18 14.99
CA THR A 250 6.85 -4.92 16.40
C THR A 250 5.64 -4.29 17.09
N LEU A 251 5.39 -4.61 18.36
CA LEU A 251 4.27 -4.08 19.13
C LEU A 251 4.10 -2.54 19.08
N PRO A 252 5.16 -1.71 19.09
CA PRO A 252 5.02 -0.26 18.91
C PRO A 252 4.40 0.15 17.56
N LYS A 253 4.68 -0.59 16.48
CA LYS A 253 4.10 -0.33 15.15
C LYS A 253 2.63 -0.73 15.08
N GLU A 254 2.26 -1.80 15.77
CA GLU A 254 0.85 -2.20 15.91
C GLU A 254 0.07 -1.12 16.67
N TYR A 255 0.65 -0.54 17.72
CA TYR A 255 0.02 0.56 18.45
C TYR A 255 -0.10 1.83 17.61
N GLU A 256 0.90 2.14 16.80
CA GLU A 256 0.82 3.23 15.83
C GLU A 256 -0.28 2.97 14.78
N ALA A 257 -0.38 1.73 14.29
CA ALA A 257 -1.41 1.35 13.33
C ALA A 257 -2.82 1.33 13.92
N ASP A 258 -2.98 0.92 15.18
CA ASP A 258 -4.24 1.01 15.94
C ASP A 258 -4.68 2.46 16.11
N GLU A 259 -3.74 3.33 16.51
CA GLU A 259 -4.02 4.75 16.69
C GLU A 259 -4.35 5.43 15.35
N GLY A 260 -3.56 5.16 14.31
CA GLY A 260 -3.82 5.67 12.96
C GLY A 260 -5.16 5.18 12.42
N GLY A 261 -5.45 3.89 12.53
CA GLY A 261 -6.72 3.29 12.12
C GLY A 261 -7.92 3.88 12.87
N PHE A 262 -7.80 4.10 14.18
CA PHE A 262 -8.83 4.76 14.98
C PHE A 262 -9.16 6.17 14.45
N TYR A 263 -8.15 7.03 14.29
CA TYR A 263 -8.39 8.40 13.85
C TYR A 263 -8.77 8.51 12.38
N LEU A 264 -8.24 7.66 11.50
CA LEU A 264 -8.66 7.57 10.10
C LEU A 264 -10.15 7.23 9.99
N ALA A 265 -10.58 6.17 10.70
CA ALA A 265 -11.98 5.75 10.70
C ALA A 265 -12.89 6.82 11.33
N ALA A 266 -12.49 7.38 12.47
CA ALA A 266 -13.27 8.42 13.16
C ALA A 266 -13.47 9.67 12.29
N ARG A 267 -12.42 10.16 11.61
CA ARG A 267 -12.49 11.33 10.71
C ARG A 267 -13.29 11.06 9.45
N ALA A 268 -13.18 9.85 8.91
CA ALA A 268 -14.04 9.40 7.83
C ALA A 268 -15.52 9.26 8.27
N GLY A 269 -15.80 9.37 9.58
CA GLY A 269 -17.15 9.37 10.14
C GLY A 269 -17.67 7.97 10.50
N PHE A 270 -16.80 6.95 10.55
CA PHE A 270 -17.13 5.63 11.08
C PHE A 270 -17.09 5.61 12.61
N ASN A 271 -17.93 4.78 13.23
CA ASN A 271 -18.03 4.72 14.68
C ASN A 271 -16.64 4.43 15.33
N PRO A 272 -16.13 5.32 16.22
CA PRO A 272 -14.79 5.17 16.81
C PRO A 272 -14.66 3.95 17.76
N GLY A 273 -15.78 3.35 18.18
CA GLY A 273 -15.80 2.08 18.90
C GLY A 273 -15.45 0.86 18.03
N GLY A 274 -15.43 1.01 16.71
CA GLY A 274 -15.25 -0.10 15.76
C GLY A 274 -13.94 -0.88 15.93
N GLY A 275 -12.84 -0.22 16.32
CA GLY A 275 -11.58 -0.91 16.55
C GLY A 275 -11.63 -1.85 17.75
N ALA A 276 -12.16 -1.38 18.88
CA ALA A 276 -12.32 -2.19 20.09
C ALA A 276 -13.31 -3.35 19.84
N ALA A 277 -14.43 -3.07 19.17
CA ALA A 277 -15.40 -4.07 18.75
C ALA A 277 -14.77 -5.15 17.83
N ALA A 278 -13.92 -4.76 16.87
CA ALA A 278 -13.22 -5.72 16.01
C ALA A 278 -12.28 -6.64 16.82
N MET A 279 -11.58 -6.11 17.82
CA MET A 279 -10.74 -6.90 18.72
C MET A 279 -11.58 -7.86 19.58
N ALA A 280 -12.73 -7.43 20.06
CA ALA A 280 -13.65 -8.28 20.81
C ALA A 280 -14.22 -9.42 19.95
N ARG A 281 -14.59 -9.18 18.68
CA ARG A 281 -14.97 -10.25 17.73
C ARG A 281 -13.83 -11.22 17.47
N MET A 282 -12.61 -10.71 17.30
CA MET A 282 -11.43 -11.53 17.07
C MET A 282 -11.15 -12.44 18.27
N ASP A 283 -11.24 -11.91 19.50
CA ASP A 283 -11.11 -12.67 20.74
C ASP A 283 -12.16 -13.79 20.85
N ALA A 284 -13.43 -13.49 20.53
CA ALA A 284 -14.50 -14.49 20.48
C ALA A 284 -14.25 -15.57 19.42
N TYR A 285 -13.85 -15.18 18.21
CA TYR A 285 -13.55 -16.10 17.11
C TYR A 285 -12.40 -17.06 17.45
N LEU A 286 -11.30 -16.53 17.99
CA LEU A 286 -10.13 -17.31 18.37
C LEU A 286 -10.40 -18.23 19.56
N SER A 287 -11.19 -17.78 20.54
CA SER A 287 -11.54 -18.59 21.72
C SER A 287 -12.58 -19.69 21.44
N GLN A 288 -13.54 -19.46 20.54
CA GLN A 288 -14.71 -20.35 20.36
C GLN A 288 -14.67 -21.21 19.09
N GLN A 289 -14.18 -20.68 17.95
CA GLN A 289 -14.37 -21.32 16.64
C GLN A 289 -13.12 -22.04 16.10
N SER A 290 -11.92 -21.48 16.24
CA SER A 290 -10.72 -22.10 15.63
C SER A 290 -10.22 -23.34 16.40
N ARG A 291 -10.42 -23.39 17.74
CA ARG A 291 -9.83 -24.39 18.66
C ARG A 291 -8.33 -24.64 18.43
N ASN A 292 -7.64 -23.68 17.82
CA ASN A 292 -6.24 -23.80 17.46
C ASN A 292 -5.42 -23.17 18.59
N PHE A 293 -5.06 -23.99 19.59
CA PHE A 293 -4.37 -23.55 20.81
C PHE A 293 -2.93 -23.06 20.56
N GLU A 294 -2.42 -23.10 19.33
CA GLU A 294 -1.17 -22.42 18.92
C GLU A 294 -1.41 -20.94 18.52
N GLU A 295 -2.67 -20.55 18.26
CA GLU A 295 -3.13 -19.21 17.88
C GLU A 295 -3.81 -18.48 19.07
N TYR A 296 -4.23 -19.23 20.10
CA TYR A 296 -4.84 -18.74 21.33
C TYR A 296 -3.89 -18.88 22.53
N GLN A 297 -3.61 -17.78 23.24
CA GLN A 297 -2.74 -17.80 24.42
C GLN A 297 -3.48 -18.37 25.65
N ASP A 298 -2.83 -19.28 26.37
CA ASP A 298 -3.30 -19.80 27.65
C ASP A 298 -3.37 -18.66 28.68
N PRO A 299 -4.52 -18.43 29.36
CA PRO A 299 -4.68 -17.38 30.38
C PRO A 299 -3.63 -17.41 31.52
N GLU A 300 -2.99 -18.56 31.77
CA GLU A 300 -1.95 -18.72 32.80
C GLU A 300 -0.53 -18.35 32.31
N GLU A 301 -0.31 -18.14 31.00
CA GLU A 301 1.00 -17.89 30.37
C GLU A 301 1.34 -16.39 30.17
N GLN A 302 0.91 -15.52 31.10
CA GLN A 302 1.04 -14.05 31.08
C GLN A 302 2.49 -13.45 31.06
N LYS A 303 3.52 -14.12 30.53
CA LYS A 303 4.92 -13.68 30.74
C LYS A 303 5.83 -13.61 29.53
N ARG A 304 5.39 -13.89 28.29
CA ARG A 304 6.25 -13.69 27.11
C ARG A 304 5.50 -13.10 25.93
N GLU A 305 5.85 -11.86 25.62
CA GLU A 305 5.49 -11.11 24.41
C GLU A 305 5.96 -11.91 23.17
N ASN A 306 5.05 -12.65 22.54
CA ASN A 306 5.35 -13.45 21.35
C ASN A 306 4.85 -12.76 20.07
N TYR A 307 5.73 -12.75 19.06
CA TYR A 307 5.56 -12.13 17.75
C TYR A 307 4.89 -13.12 16.80
N ASN A 308 3.57 -13.33 16.90
CA ASN A 308 2.84 -14.12 15.90
C ASN A 308 1.46 -13.48 15.62
N ASP A 309 1.30 -12.95 14.41
CA ASP A 309 0.05 -12.66 13.68
C ASP A 309 -1.14 -12.01 14.43
N HIS A 310 -0.84 -11.04 15.31
CA HIS A 310 -1.76 -10.18 16.11
C HIS A 310 -2.34 -10.79 17.42
N PRO A 311 -1.51 -11.14 18.43
CA PRO A 311 -1.93 -12.04 19.51
C PRO A 311 -2.31 -11.40 20.86
N ASP A 312 -2.34 -10.06 21.00
CA ASP A 312 -2.77 -9.39 22.24
C ASP A 312 -4.06 -8.58 22.07
N THR A 313 -5.12 -9.27 21.63
CA THR A 313 -6.44 -8.70 21.35
C THR A 313 -7.00 -7.95 22.55
N LEU A 314 -6.85 -8.48 23.77
CA LEU A 314 -7.33 -7.85 25.00
C LEU A 314 -6.58 -6.57 25.36
N LEU A 315 -5.25 -6.53 25.24
CA LEU A 315 -4.50 -5.31 25.49
C LEU A 315 -4.78 -4.26 24.41
N ARG A 316 -4.87 -4.67 23.15
CA ARG A 316 -5.20 -3.77 22.03
C ARG A 316 -6.62 -3.20 22.16
N GLU A 317 -7.61 -4.02 22.50
CA GLU A 317 -8.97 -3.58 22.84
C GLU A 317 -8.94 -2.53 23.95
N LYS A 318 -8.22 -2.81 25.05
CA LYS A 318 -8.06 -1.86 26.16
C LYS A 318 -7.42 -0.54 25.72
N ARG A 319 -6.43 -0.59 24.82
CA ARG A 319 -5.77 0.62 24.28
C ARG A 319 -6.69 1.42 23.38
N LEU A 320 -7.45 0.76 22.50
CA LEU A 320 -8.44 1.38 21.63
C LEU A 320 -9.57 2.03 22.45
N LEU A 321 -10.01 1.39 23.53
CA LEU A 321 -10.93 1.99 24.50
C LEU A 321 -10.32 3.19 25.25
N GLY A 322 -9.01 3.17 25.48
CA GLY A 322 -8.27 4.34 25.98
C GLY A 322 -8.31 5.52 24.99
N LEU A 323 -8.04 5.26 23.71
CA LEU A 323 -8.16 6.27 22.65
C LEU A 323 -9.59 6.81 22.55
N LEU A 324 -10.60 5.94 22.64
CA LEU A 324 -12.01 6.35 22.67
C LEU A 324 -12.34 7.21 23.91
N THR A 325 -11.76 6.87 25.06
CA THR A 325 -11.92 7.66 26.29
C THR A 325 -11.36 9.07 26.06
N ASP A 326 -10.13 9.19 25.57
CA ASP A 326 -9.49 10.48 25.27
C ASP A 326 -10.28 11.27 24.21
N TYR A 327 -10.75 10.58 23.15
CA TYR A 327 -11.61 11.13 22.10
C TYR A 327 -12.94 11.65 22.66
N SER A 328 -13.47 11.07 23.73
CA SER A 328 -14.71 11.52 24.37
C SER A 328 -14.53 12.63 25.42
N ALA A 329 -13.42 13.38 25.37
CA ALA A 329 -13.00 14.29 26.44
C ALA A 329 -12.81 13.61 27.81
N GLY A 330 -12.50 12.32 27.83
CA GLY A 330 -12.28 11.53 29.04
C GLY A 330 -13.55 10.99 29.73
N HIS A 331 -14.74 11.20 29.14
CA HIS A 331 -16.00 10.87 29.80
C HIS A 331 -16.44 9.42 29.63
N VAL A 332 -16.23 8.84 28.45
CA VAL A 332 -16.80 7.55 28.09
C VAL A 332 -15.81 6.43 28.37
N THR A 333 -16.27 5.41 29.09
CA THR A 333 -15.47 4.20 29.37
C THR A 333 -16.33 2.95 29.25
N VAL A 334 -15.71 1.82 28.95
CA VAL A 334 -16.35 0.50 29.00
C VAL A 334 -15.77 -0.28 30.16
N ARG A 335 -16.62 -0.64 31.12
CA ARG A 335 -16.24 -1.41 32.30
C ARG A 335 -16.57 -2.89 32.09
N GLU A 336 -15.61 -3.75 32.45
CA GLU A 336 -15.74 -5.21 32.37
C GLU A 336 -16.14 -5.72 30.97
N ARG A 337 -15.76 -5.00 29.90
CA ARG A 337 -16.11 -5.30 28.50
C ARG A 337 -17.63 -5.44 28.27
N LYS A 338 -18.47 -4.79 29.09
CA LYS A 338 -19.93 -4.96 29.00
C LYS A 338 -20.71 -3.69 29.28
N THR A 339 -20.21 -2.86 30.20
CA THR A 339 -20.99 -1.74 30.75
C THR A 339 -20.43 -0.41 30.28
N VAL A 340 -21.22 0.33 29.50
CA VAL A 340 -20.88 1.69 29.07
C VAL A 340 -21.11 2.64 30.23
N CYS A 341 -20.10 3.45 30.55
CA CYS A 341 -20.11 4.40 31.65
C CYS A 341 -19.84 5.84 31.17
N ILE A 342 -20.38 6.82 31.90
CA ILE A 342 -20.04 8.24 31.81
C ILE A 342 -19.44 8.66 33.16
N ASP A 343 -18.19 9.12 33.17
CA ASP A 343 -17.44 9.48 34.38
C ASP A 343 -17.48 8.39 35.46
N GLY A 344 -17.32 7.13 35.03
CA GLY A 344 -17.36 5.94 35.89
C GLY A 344 -18.76 5.53 36.39
N LYS A 345 -19.81 6.32 36.09
CA LYS A 345 -21.20 5.96 36.40
C LYS A 345 -21.79 5.17 35.25
N GLU A 346 -22.40 4.04 35.58
CA GLU A 346 -23.01 3.14 34.60
C GLU A 346 -24.16 3.82 33.86
N LEU A 347 -24.16 3.75 32.54
CA LEU A 347 -25.29 4.12 31.70
C LEU A 347 -26.14 2.89 31.39
N LEU A 348 -25.57 1.94 30.65
CA LEU A 348 -26.26 0.73 30.16
C LEU A 348 -25.26 -0.41 29.87
N THR A 349 -25.77 -1.63 29.73
CA THR A 349 -24.97 -2.80 29.34
C THR A 349 -25.21 -3.11 27.87
N GLY A 350 -24.16 -3.47 27.12
CA GLY A 350 -24.23 -3.80 25.69
C GLY A 350 -24.96 -5.10 25.35
N ARG A 351 -25.91 -5.58 26.16
CA ARG A 351 -26.66 -6.81 25.87
C ARG A 351 -27.75 -6.53 24.85
N PHE A 352 -27.44 -6.82 23.60
CA PHE A 352 -28.44 -7.05 22.56
C PHE A 352 -28.65 -8.57 22.49
N THR A 353 -29.83 -9.02 22.08
CA THR A 353 -30.21 -10.44 22.16
C THR A 353 -29.24 -11.35 21.40
N ALA A 354 -28.91 -12.53 21.95
CA ALA A 354 -28.06 -13.52 21.28
C ALA A 354 -28.88 -14.60 20.55
N GLU A 355 -28.69 -14.73 19.24
CA GLU A 355 -28.55 -16.06 18.64
C GLU A 355 -27.04 -16.40 18.61
N ASP A 356 -26.74 -17.70 18.72
CA ASP A 356 -25.45 -18.43 18.65
C ASP A 356 -24.17 -17.93 19.38
N TYR A 357 -24.02 -16.67 19.79
CA TYR A 357 -22.82 -16.11 20.46
C TYR A 357 -23.13 -14.87 21.37
N ASP A 358 -22.35 -14.63 22.43
CA ASP A 358 -22.48 -13.47 23.36
C ASP A 358 -21.75 -12.22 22.81
N ASP A 359 -22.46 -11.41 22.02
CA ASP A 359 -21.96 -10.18 21.39
C ASP A 359 -21.91 -8.95 22.33
N THR A 360 -22.04 -9.15 23.65
CA THR A 360 -22.15 -8.04 24.62
C THR A 360 -20.95 -7.08 24.57
N ALA A 361 -19.75 -7.61 24.33
CA ALA A 361 -18.53 -6.80 24.34
C ALA A 361 -18.48 -5.81 23.18
N GLU A 362 -18.70 -6.29 21.96
CA GLU A 362 -18.57 -5.47 20.76
C GLU A 362 -19.69 -4.44 20.70
N ASN A 363 -20.86 -4.83 21.16
CA ASN A 363 -22.00 -3.95 21.31
C ASN A 363 -21.72 -2.84 22.33
N ALA A 364 -21.11 -3.14 23.47
CA ALA A 364 -20.71 -2.14 24.45
C ALA A 364 -19.70 -1.15 23.85
N ASP A 365 -18.75 -1.65 23.06
CA ASP A 365 -17.72 -0.82 22.40
C ASP A 365 -18.33 0.08 21.32
N LEU A 366 -19.24 -0.43 20.49
CA LEU A 366 -19.95 0.37 19.48
C LEU A 366 -20.84 1.44 20.11
N LEU A 367 -21.55 1.12 21.19
CA LEU A 367 -22.34 2.08 21.95
C LEU A 367 -21.48 3.18 22.59
N ALA A 368 -20.35 2.78 23.19
CA ALA A 368 -19.38 3.71 23.72
C ALA A 368 -18.81 4.60 22.61
N GLY A 369 -18.62 4.06 21.42
CA GLY A 369 -18.14 4.80 20.26
C GLY A 369 -19.11 5.89 19.78
N GLU A 370 -20.41 5.59 19.69
CA GLU A 370 -21.42 6.62 19.36
C GLU A 370 -21.52 7.68 20.46
N LEU A 371 -21.51 7.25 21.73
CA LEU A 371 -21.54 8.15 22.87
C LEU A 371 -20.28 9.05 22.90
N GLY A 372 -19.12 8.48 22.63
CA GLY A 372 -17.83 9.16 22.58
C GLY A 372 -17.78 10.20 21.48
N ARG A 373 -18.32 9.88 20.29
CA ARG A 373 -18.50 10.85 19.20
C ARG A 373 -19.38 12.03 19.60
N LEU A 374 -20.52 11.79 20.26
CA LEU A 374 -21.37 12.90 20.70
C LEU A 374 -20.65 13.81 21.69
N PHE A 375 -19.88 13.25 22.64
CA PHE A 375 -19.05 14.07 23.54
C PHE A 375 -17.93 14.80 22.81
N HIS A 376 -17.30 14.18 21.80
CA HIS A 376 -16.25 14.80 20.99
C HIS A 376 -16.80 16.00 20.21
N ASP A 377 -17.89 15.79 19.47
CA ASP A 377 -18.43 16.76 18.51
C ASP A 377 -19.21 17.90 19.18
N GLU A 378 -19.84 17.65 20.33
CA GLU A 378 -20.65 18.65 21.04
C GLU A 378 -19.85 19.37 22.12
N ALA A 379 -19.62 20.66 21.93
CA ALA A 379 -18.97 21.51 22.92
C ALA A 379 -19.87 21.83 24.13
N GLN A 380 -21.19 21.62 24.02
CA GLN A 380 -22.16 21.97 25.05
C GLN A 380 -23.33 20.98 25.10
N VAL A 381 -23.91 20.81 26.28
CA VAL A 381 -25.06 19.92 26.51
C VAL A 381 -26.29 20.25 25.64
N SER A 382 -26.45 21.51 25.21
CA SER A 382 -27.55 21.91 24.31
C SER A 382 -27.51 21.19 22.96
N GLY A 383 -26.32 20.78 22.52
CA GLY A 383 -26.12 20.01 21.28
C GLY A 383 -26.72 18.60 21.30
N TRP A 384 -27.02 18.07 22.48
CA TRP A 384 -27.62 16.74 22.64
C TRP A 384 -29.14 16.74 22.45
N GLY A 385 -29.78 17.91 22.35
CA GLY A 385 -31.20 18.01 22.02
C GLY A 385 -32.16 17.41 23.06
N PHE A 386 -31.77 17.33 24.34
CA PHE A 386 -32.65 16.81 25.39
C PHE A 386 -33.91 17.68 25.53
N VAL A 387 -35.08 17.03 25.49
CA VAL A 387 -36.38 17.67 25.75
C VAL A 387 -37.04 16.99 26.93
N ALA A 388 -37.41 17.78 27.95
CA ALA A 388 -38.05 17.28 29.16
C ALA A 388 -39.33 16.47 28.83
N GLY A 389 -39.41 15.26 29.37
CA GLY A 389 -40.57 14.38 29.20
C GLY A 389 -40.70 13.72 27.83
N LYS A 390 -39.74 13.89 26.91
CA LYS A 390 -39.72 13.19 25.62
C LYS A 390 -38.58 12.17 25.56
N PRO A 391 -38.75 11.03 24.87
CA PRO A 391 -37.64 10.13 24.56
C PRO A 391 -36.54 10.87 23.82
N TRP A 392 -35.29 10.59 24.19
CA TRP A 392 -34.13 11.11 23.47
C TRP A 392 -33.86 10.29 22.21
N ALA A 393 -33.47 10.98 21.13
CA ALA A 393 -33.06 10.39 19.88
C ALA A 393 -32.08 11.31 19.16
N ASP A 394 -31.02 10.74 18.60
CA ASP A 394 -30.03 11.45 17.80
C ASP A 394 -29.65 10.60 16.58
N GLN A 395 -29.81 11.18 15.38
CA GLN A 395 -29.54 10.48 14.12
C GLN A 395 -28.07 10.12 13.94
N ARG A 396 -27.16 10.78 14.69
CA ARG A 396 -25.72 10.51 14.67
C ARG A 396 -25.34 9.29 15.52
N ALA A 397 -26.24 8.87 16.41
CA ALA A 397 -26.04 7.79 17.36
C ALA A 397 -27.24 6.82 17.35
N PRO A 398 -27.49 6.13 16.22
CA PRO A 398 -28.66 5.25 16.08
C PRO A 398 -28.65 4.06 17.06
N LEU A 399 -27.51 3.40 17.31
CA LEU A 399 -27.43 2.25 18.22
C LEU A 399 -27.72 2.68 19.67
N LEU A 400 -27.14 3.80 20.10
CA LEU A 400 -27.35 4.39 21.41
C LEU A 400 -28.78 4.88 21.57
N THR A 401 -29.35 5.52 20.54
CA THR A 401 -30.76 5.95 20.53
C THR A 401 -31.68 4.76 20.77
N GLU A 402 -31.47 3.67 20.04
CA GLU A 402 -32.28 2.46 20.20
C GLU A 402 -32.13 1.84 21.59
N ALA A 403 -30.89 1.69 22.09
CA ALA A 403 -30.62 1.12 23.41
C ALA A 403 -31.23 1.95 24.54
N VAL A 404 -31.07 3.28 24.48
CA VAL A 404 -31.61 4.22 25.46
C VAL A 404 -33.14 4.19 25.46
N ALA A 405 -33.77 4.11 24.28
CA ALA A 405 -35.22 4.01 24.16
C ALA A 405 -35.74 2.68 24.72
N ARG A 406 -35.10 1.56 24.36
CA ARG A 406 -35.48 0.20 24.79
C ARG A 406 -35.43 0.05 26.32
N GLU A 407 -34.41 0.61 26.96
CA GLU A 407 -34.22 0.51 28.42
C GLU A 407 -34.85 1.67 29.21
N GLY A 408 -35.50 2.64 28.53
CA GLY A 408 -36.13 3.79 29.18
C GLY A 408 -35.13 4.74 29.85
N LEU A 409 -33.92 4.87 29.32
CA LEU A 409 -32.78 5.53 29.98
C LEU A 409 -32.63 7.02 29.66
N THR A 410 -33.58 7.64 28.96
CA THR A 410 -33.47 9.06 28.55
C THR A 410 -33.14 10.00 29.71
N ALA A 411 -33.84 9.88 30.84
CA ALA A 411 -33.60 10.74 32.00
C ALA A 411 -32.21 10.48 32.63
N LYS A 412 -31.77 9.22 32.63
CA LYS A 412 -30.46 8.81 33.15
C LYS A 412 -29.33 9.34 32.27
N LEU A 413 -29.44 9.16 30.95
CA LEU A 413 -28.49 9.70 29.97
C LEU A 413 -28.38 11.22 30.13
N SER A 414 -29.51 11.92 30.12
CA SER A 414 -29.56 13.38 30.31
C SER A 414 -28.86 13.80 31.59
N ALA A 415 -29.16 13.18 32.73
CA ALA A 415 -28.53 13.51 34.00
C ALA A 415 -27.01 13.27 34.02
N LEU A 416 -26.54 12.17 33.42
CA LEU A 416 -25.11 11.86 33.35
C LEU A 416 -24.36 12.82 32.43
N VAL A 417 -24.92 13.14 31.26
CA VAL A 417 -24.33 14.10 30.33
C VAL A 417 -24.24 15.49 30.95
N HIS A 418 -25.32 15.98 31.59
CA HIS A 418 -25.27 17.29 32.29
C HIS A 418 -24.20 17.32 33.39
N ALA A 419 -24.04 16.22 34.14
CA ALA A 419 -23.01 16.11 35.17
C ALA A 419 -21.59 16.14 34.59
N ALA A 420 -21.37 15.47 33.44
CA ALA A 420 -20.10 15.46 32.74
C ALA A 420 -19.68 16.87 32.30
N TYR A 421 -20.54 17.58 31.54
CA TYR A 421 -20.26 18.96 31.11
C TYR A 421 -20.06 19.93 32.27
N ALA A 422 -20.79 19.76 33.39
CA ALA A 422 -20.60 20.58 34.58
C ALA A 422 -19.22 20.37 35.25
N GLY A 423 -18.62 19.18 35.07
CA GLY A 423 -17.31 18.82 35.61
C GLY A 423 -16.12 19.21 34.75
N GLU A 424 -16.32 19.48 33.45
CA GLU A 424 -15.23 19.70 32.48
C GLU A 424 -14.29 20.85 32.87
N ALA A 425 -14.83 21.95 33.38
CA ALA A 425 -14.03 23.11 33.80
C ALA A 425 -13.07 22.78 34.96
N ALA A 426 -13.45 21.83 35.84
CA ALA A 426 -12.62 21.40 36.95
C ALA A 426 -11.59 20.33 36.53
N SER A 427 -11.95 19.45 35.58
CA SER A 427 -11.08 18.36 35.13
C SER A 427 -10.11 18.76 34.01
N GLY A 428 -10.38 19.88 33.32
CA GLY A 428 -9.66 20.29 32.11
C GLY A 428 -9.88 19.33 30.93
N ALA A 429 -10.95 18.51 30.98
CA ALA A 429 -11.27 17.48 29.99
C ALA A 429 -11.28 18.01 28.55
N ARG A 430 -12.07 19.07 28.31
CA ARG A 430 -12.22 19.69 27.01
C ARG A 430 -10.93 20.33 26.49
N GLU A 431 -10.15 20.93 27.38
CA GLU A 431 -8.86 21.54 27.03
C GLU A 431 -7.86 20.49 26.54
N LYS A 432 -7.81 19.31 27.19
CA LYS A 432 -6.96 18.20 26.77
C LYS A 432 -7.37 17.64 25.41
N LEU A 433 -8.67 17.49 25.16
CA LEU A 433 -9.19 17.08 23.85
C LEU A 433 -8.74 18.05 22.76
N VAL A 434 -8.98 19.35 22.96
CA VAL A 434 -8.59 20.39 21.99
C VAL A 434 -7.07 20.39 21.76
N GLN A 435 -6.26 20.21 22.81
CA GLN A 435 -4.80 20.09 22.67
C GLN A 435 -4.40 18.87 21.82
N ARG A 436 -5.08 17.73 22.01
CA ARG A 436 -4.82 16.52 21.21
C ARG A 436 -5.18 16.72 19.74
N GLU A 437 -6.33 17.35 19.45
CA GLU A 437 -6.73 17.70 18.09
C GLU A 437 -5.74 18.66 17.43
N GLN A 438 -5.28 19.68 18.17
CA GLN A 438 -4.25 20.62 17.69
C GLN A 438 -2.94 19.90 17.38
N GLN A 439 -2.52 18.96 18.22
CA GLN A 439 -1.32 18.15 17.97
C GLN A 439 -1.47 17.34 16.68
N GLN A 440 -2.60 16.66 16.50
CA GLN A 440 -2.87 15.88 15.29
C GLN A 440 -2.93 16.75 14.03
N ALA A 441 -3.52 17.95 14.13
CA ALA A 441 -3.55 18.92 13.05
C ALA A 441 -2.12 19.38 12.69
N ALA A 442 -1.26 19.62 13.69
CA ALA A 442 0.14 19.97 13.48
C ALA A 442 0.96 18.82 12.86
N GLU A 443 0.69 17.56 13.24
CA GLU A 443 1.30 16.37 12.64
C GLU A 443 0.88 16.23 11.16
N SER A 444 -0.41 16.41 10.86
CA SER A 444 -0.92 16.41 9.48
C SER A 444 -0.30 17.53 8.65
N GLU A 445 -0.19 18.74 9.22
CA GLU A 445 0.43 19.88 8.54
C GLU A 445 1.92 19.65 8.27
N LYS A 446 2.65 19.08 9.22
CA LYS A 446 4.04 18.68 9.02
C LYS A 446 4.19 17.66 7.89
N ALA A 447 3.26 16.72 7.77
CA ALA A 447 3.25 15.76 6.66
C ALA A 447 2.97 16.45 5.31
N ARG A 448 2.10 17.46 5.26
CA ARG A 448 1.87 18.28 4.05
C ARG A 448 3.11 19.07 3.66
N GLN A 449 3.79 19.69 4.62
CA GLN A 449 5.04 20.42 4.36
C GLN A 449 6.15 19.49 3.85
N ALA A 450 6.24 18.27 4.39
CA ALA A 450 7.18 17.27 3.87
C ALA A 450 6.89 16.92 2.40
N LEU A 451 5.62 16.86 2.02
CA LEU A 451 5.19 16.67 0.63
C LEU A 451 5.51 17.89 -0.25
N GLU A 452 5.30 19.12 0.22
CA GLU A 452 5.70 20.33 -0.54
C GLU A 452 7.21 20.37 -0.86
N HIS A 453 8.01 19.74 -0.01
CA HIS A 453 9.46 19.57 -0.19
C HIS A 453 9.85 18.25 -0.87
N ALA A 454 8.91 17.57 -1.54
CA ALA A 454 9.22 16.37 -2.31
C ALA A 454 10.35 16.61 -3.31
N SER A 455 11.21 15.60 -3.48
CA SER A 455 12.34 15.67 -4.39
C SER A 455 11.88 15.58 -5.85
N GLU A 456 12.70 16.09 -6.78
CA GLU A 456 12.47 15.89 -8.22
C GLU A 456 12.35 14.40 -8.58
N LYS A 457 13.10 13.51 -7.90
CA LYS A 457 12.97 12.05 -8.08
C LYS A 457 11.55 11.57 -7.76
N ASP A 458 10.98 12.03 -6.65
CA ASP A 458 9.65 11.61 -6.20
C ASP A 458 8.56 12.17 -7.12
N ILE A 459 8.67 13.45 -7.50
CA ILE A 459 7.73 14.10 -8.42
C ILE A 459 7.77 13.42 -9.79
N LYS A 460 8.97 13.13 -10.30
CA LYS A 460 9.14 12.35 -11.51
C LYS A 460 8.49 10.98 -11.36
N ARG A 461 8.67 10.29 -10.23
CA ARG A 461 8.05 8.98 -9.96
C ARG A 461 6.51 9.06 -9.95
N MET A 462 5.91 10.09 -9.36
CA MET A 462 4.46 10.32 -9.42
C MET A 462 3.98 10.44 -10.87
N ARG A 463 4.70 11.20 -11.70
CA ARG A 463 4.41 11.33 -13.14
C ARG A 463 4.50 9.99 -13.87
N MET A 464 5.53 9.18 -13.63
CA MET A 464 5.61 7.83 -14.23
C MET A 464 4.44 6.94 -13.81
N ASN A 465 4.12 6.95 -12.52
CA ASN A 465 3.05 6.11 -11.98
C ASN A 465 1.70 6.54 -12.55
N SER A 466 1.47 7.84 -12.77
CA SER A 466 0.29 8.32 -13.48
C SER A 466 0.17 7.76 -14.90
N ASP A 467 1.27 7.77 -15.66
CA ASP A 467 1.30 7.21 -17.01
C ASP A 467 1.03 5.70 -17.00
N ILE A 468 1.63 4.96 -16.05
CA ILE A 468 1.39 3.54 -15.84
C ILE A 468 -0.07 3.25 -15.48
N TYR A 469 -0.70 4.05 -14.63
CA TYR A 469 -2.14 3.88 -14.33
C TYR A 469 -3.02 4.16 -15.54
N SER A 470 -2.67 5.17 -16.36
CA SER A 470 -3.35 5.45 -17.63
C SER A 470 -3.28 4.24 -18.57
N ASP A 471 -2.12 3.57 -18.62
CA ASP A 471 -1.97 2.34 -19.40
C ASP A 471 -2.85 1.18 -18.93
N TYR A 472 -3.09 1.10 -17.62
CA TYR A 472 -4.00 0.13 -17.01
C TYR A 472 -5.48 0.54 -17.09
N GLY A 473 -5.77 1.73 -17.64
CA GLY A 473 -7.12 2.30 -17.72
C GLY A 473 -7.65 2.85 -16.39
N ASP A 474 -6.81 3.01 -15.37
CA ASP A 474 -7.19 3.60 -14.07
C ASP A 474 -7.00 5.12 -14.13
N SER A 475 -7.95 5.81 -14.77
CA SER A 475 -7.89 7.27 -14.93
C SER A 475 -7.92 8.01 -13.60
N ASP A 476 -8.57 7.46 -12.59
CA ASP A 476 -8.74 8.15 -11.31
C ASP A 476 -7.41 8.23 -10.54
N LYS A 477 -6.66 7.12 -10.46
CA LYS A 477 -5.30 7.13 -9.88
C LYS A 477 -4.32 7.90 -10.74
N ALA A 478 -4.45 7.79 -12.06
CA ALA A 478 -3.61 8.56 -12.98
C ALA A 478 -3.75 10.05 -12.74
N LEU A 479 -4.98 10.56 -12.70
CA LEU A 479 -5.28 11.97 -12.45
C LEU A 479 -4.88 12.40 -11.04
N ALA A 480 -5.17 11.59 -10.02
CA ALA A 480 -4.78 11.88 -8.64
C ALA A 480 -3.27 12.10 -8.50
N LEU A 481 -2.44 11.28 -9.17
CA LEU A 481 -0.98 11.43 -9.11
C LEU A 481 -0.44 12.59 -9.95
N ILE A 482 -0.96 12.80 -11.16
CA ILE A 482 -0.42 13.87 -12.02
C ILE A 482 -0.87 15.25 -11.58
N ASP A 483 -2.10 15.42 -11.11
CA ASP A 483 -2.55 16.70 -10.55
C ASP A 483 -1.76 17.05 -9.29
N ARG A 484 -1.47 16.04 -8.47
CA ARG A 484 -0.56 16.18 -7.33
C ARG A 484 0.84 16.60 -7.79
N ALA A 485 1.45 15.90 -8.74
CA ALA A 485 2.78 16.26 -9.25
C ALA A 485 2.82 17.71 -9.79
N ILE A 486 1.82 18.11 -10.59
CA ILE A 486 1.71 19.46 -11.16
C ILE A 486 1.54 20.54 -10.10
N SER A 487 0.93 20.21 -8.96
CA SER A 487 0.72 21.15 -7.84
C SER A 487 1.97 21.41 -6.99
N LEU A 488 3.00 20.56 -7.11
CA LEU A 488 4.20 20.65 -6.26
C LEU A 488 5.19 21.71 -6.75
N PRO A 489 5.84 22.49 -5.85
CA PRO A 489 6.75 23.57 -6.23
C PRO A 489 7.99 23.11 -7.02
N ASN A 490 8.50 21.92 -6.74
CA ASN A 490 9.72 21.38 -7.34
C ASN A 490 9.46 20.57 -8.64
N LEU A 491 8.41 20.92 -9.39
CA LEU A 491 8.05 20.24 -10.64
C LEU A 491 9.21 20.31 -11.66
N ASP A 492 9.74 19.15 -12.04
CA ASP A 492 10.91 19.03 -12.93
C ASP A 492 10.57 19.25 -14.41
N ASP A 493 9.42 18.74 -14.88
CA ASP A 493 8.99 18.87 -16.27
C ASP A 493 7.48 19.14 -16.35
N ARG A 494 7.13 20.42 -16.52
CA ARG A 494 5.74 20.84 -16.66
C ARG A 494 5.13 20.45 -18.00
N ALA A 495 5.91 20.47 -19.09
CA ALA A 495 5.41 20.17 -20.43
C ALA A 495 5.00 18.69 -20.53
N GLU A 496 5.88 17.79 -20.10
CA GLU A 496 5.61 16.35 -20.02
C GLU A 496 4.45 16.05 -19.07
N SER A 497 4.38 16.74 -17.92
CA SER A 497 3.29 16.53 -16.96
C SER A 497 1.92 16.90 -17.52
N LEU A 498 1.84 17.99 -18.30
CA LEU A 498 0.61 18.37 -19.00
C LEU A 498 0.22 17.34 -20.06
N ALA A 499 1.19 16.83 -20.83
CA ALA A 499 0.92 15.80 -21.83
C ALA A 499 0.40 14.49 -21.19
N ILE A 500 0.99 14.06 -20.07
CA ILE A 500 0.56 12.88 -19.31
C ILE A 500 -0.82 13.10 -18.67
N ARG A 501 -1.10 14.29 -18.13
CA ARG A 501 -2.45 14.60 -17.64
C ARG A 501 -3.47 14.58 -18.78
N GLY A 502 -3.11 15.12 -19.95
CA GLY A 502 -3.93 15.03 -21.15
C GLY A 502 -4.28 13.58 -21.52
N ARG A 503 -3.29 12.69 -21.46
CA ARG A 503 -3.51 11.25 -21.67
C ARG A 503 -4.45 10.64 -20.63
N ALA A 504 -4.25 10.92 -19.34
CA ALA A 504 -5.13 10.45 -18.27
C ALA A 504 -6.58 10.93 -18.43
N LEU A 505 -6.78 12.18 -18.88
CA LEU A 505 -8.09 12.74 -19.22
C LEU A 505 -8.74 12.01 -20.41
N ALA A 506 -7.96 11.64 -21.44
CA ALA A 506 -8.46 10.87 -22.58
C ALA A 506 -8.88 9.45 -22.18
N VAL A 507 -8.15 8.79 -21.27
CA VAL A 507 -8.56 7.49 -20.70
C VAL A 507 -9.91 7.59 -19.99
N ARG A 508 -10.17 8.71 -19.29
CA ARG A 508 -11.48 9.02 -18.70
C ARG A 508 -12.56 9.36 -19.74
N GLY A 509 -12.19 9.57 -21.01
CA GLY A 509 -13.06 9.95 -22.11
C GLY A 509 -13.22 11.46 -22.33
N ASP A 510 -12.53 12.30 -21.56
CA ASP A 510 -12.57 13.76 -21.70
C ASP A 510 -11.57 14.25 -22.74
N PHE A 511 -11.86 13.98 -24.02
CA PHE A 511 -10.98 14.32 -25.13
C PHE A 511 -10.75 15.83 -25.32
N ALA A 512 -11.69 16.68 -24.87
CA ALA A 512 -11.58 18.12 -25.02
C ALA A 512 -10.52 18.68 -24.05
N ALA A 513 -10.62 18.31 -22.77
CA ALA A 513 -9.61 18.69 -21.78
C ALA A 513 -8.27 17.99 -22.07
N ALA A 514 -8.30 16.75 -22.55
CA ALA A 514 -7.11 16.01 -22.95
C ALA A 514 -6.27 16.74 -24.00
N LEU A 515 -6.91 17.18 -25.09
CA LEU A 515 -6.23 17.90 -26.18
C LEU A 515 -5.75 19.27 -25.73
N HIS A 516 -6.53 19.98 -24.90
CA HIS A 516 -6.10 21.26 -24.34
C HIS A 516 -4.75 21.14 -23.62
N ASP A 517 -4.61 20.15 -22.73
CA ASP A 517 -3.38 19.96 -21.97
C ASP A 517 -2.23 19.43 -22.83
N ALA A 518 -2.51 18.50 -23.74
CA ALA A 518 -1.50 17.95 -24.62
C ALA A 518 -0.97 18.99 -25.63
N ASP A 519 -1.83 19.87 -26.13
CA ASP A 519 -1.44 21.01 -26.97
C ASP A 519 -0.56 21.98 -26.20
N ALA A 520 -0.92 22.29 -24.94
CA ALA A 520 -0.11 23.13 -24.07
C ALA A 520 1.27 22.50 -23.79
N GLY A 521 1.33 21.18 -23.53
CA GLY A 521 2.58 20.45 -23.33
C GLY A 521 3.48 20.48 -24.57
N CYS A 522 2.93 20.14 -25.74
CA CYS A 522 3.65 20.18 -27.02
C CYS A 522 4.15 21.59 -27.39
N ALA A 523 3.40 22.64 -27.03
CA ALA A 523 3.78 24.02 -27.29
C ALA A 523 4.91 24.50 -26.36
N GLN A 524 4.94 24.02 -25.12
CA GLN A 524 5.97 24.37 -24.13
C GLN A 524 7.31 23.70 -24.41
N ASP A 525 7.30 22.43 -24.81
CA ASP A 525 8.49 21.71 -25.22
C ASP A 525 8.25 20.86 -26.47
N ALA A 526 8.62 21.43 -27.62
CA ALA A 526 8.54 20.79 -28.92
C ALA A 526 9.75 19.88 -29.25
N LYS A 527 10.72 19.74 -28.34
CA LYS A 527 11.87 18.84 -28.50
C LYS A 527 11.68 17.52 -27.76
N ASN A 528 10.74 17.46 -26.82
CA ASN A 528 10.41 16.22 -26.13
C ASN A 528 9.46 15.36 -26.98
N ALA A 529 9.98 14.27 -27.54
CA ALA A 529 9.20 13.32 -28.33
C ALA A 529 7.98 12.76 -27.56
N TYR A 530 8.07 12.57 -26.24
CA TYR A 530 6.98 12.03 -25.43
C TYR A 530 5.76 12.95 -25.38
N ASN A 531 5.91 14.27 -25.54
CA ASN A 531 4.78 15.19 -25.61
C ASN A 531 3.90 14.89 -26.83
N PHE A 532 4.53 14.71 -27.98
CA PHE A 532 3.83 14.32 -29.21
C PHE A 532 3.27 12.91 -29.14
N LEU A 533 4.00 11.96 -28.54
CA LEU A 533 3.51 10.58 -28.39
C LEU A 533 2.26 10.52 -27.50
N ASN A 534 2.24 11.24 -26.38
CA ASN A 534 1.06 11.32 -25.52
C ASN A 534 -0.13 11.92 -26.28
N ARG A 535 0.08 12.98 -27.07
CA ARG A 535 -1.00 13.56 -27.88
C ARG A 535 -1.44 12.65 -29.03
N ALA A 536 -0.52 11.93 -29.65
CA ALA A 536 -0.83 10.90 -30.64
C ALA A 536 -1.70 9.79 -30.05
N ASP A 537 -1.43 9.34 -28.81
CA ASP A 537 -2.26 8.35 -28.12
C ASP A 537 -3.68 8.90 -27.84
N ILE A 538 -3.80 10.19 -27.46
CA ILE A 538 -5.10 10.86 -27.32
C ILE A 538 -5.87 10.87 -28.65
N TYR A 539 -5.22 11.23 -29.76
CA TYR A 539 -5.83 11.19 -31.10
C TYR A 539 -6.20 9.76 -31.50
N TRP A 540 -5.36 8.78 -31.18
CA TRP A 540 -5.63 7.37 -31.40
C TRP A 540 -6.90 6.96 -30.65
N MET A 541 -6.99 7.21 -29.34
CA MET A 541 -8.18 6.93 -28.50
C MET A 541 -9.45 7.63 -29.01
N LYS A 542 -9.31 8.85 -29.55
CA LYS A 542 -10.41 9.61 -30.17
C LYS A 542 -10.84 9.04 -31.53
N GLY A 543 -10.00 8.21 -32.17
CA GLY A 543 -10.22 7.64 -33.49
C GLY A 543 -9.61 8.42 -34.66
N ASP A 544 -8.87 9.51 -34.40
CA ASP A 544 -8.23 10.33 -35.42
C ASP A 544 -6.82 9.81 -35.74
N ARG A 545 -6.75 8.86 -36.68
CA ARG A 545 -5.49 8.16 -36.98
C ARG A 545 -4.53 9.00 -37.81
N ALA A 546 -5.07 9.93 -38.60
CA ALA A 546 -4.25 10.85 -39.37
C ALA A 546 -3.50 11.81 -38.44
N ALA A 547 -4.19 12.39 -37.45
CA ALA A 547 -3.56 13.24 -36.45
C ALA A 547 -2.56 12.46 -35.58
N ALA A 548 -2.90 11.23 -35.17
CA ALA A 548 -1.98 10.37 -34.41
C ALA A 548 -0.68 10.08 -35.17
N LEU A 549 -0.76 9.70 -36.46
CA LEU A 549 0.40 9.46 -37.31
C LEU A 549 1.24 10.74 -37.53
N ALA A 550 0.58 11.90 -37.68
CA ALA A 550 1.27 13.17 -37.80
C ALA A 550 2.10 13.49 -36.54
N ASP A 551 1.55 13.24 -35.35
CA ASP A 551 2.28 13.43 -34.10
C ASP A 551 3.38 12.36 -33.90
N CYS A 552 3.19 11.12 -34.35
CA CYS A 552 4.29 10.14 -34.38
C CYS A 552 5.47 10.61 -35.26
N ALA A 553 5.18 11.24 -36.41
CA ALA A 553 6.22 11.80 -37.28
C ALA A 553 6.96 12.95 -36.58
N ARG A 554 6.24 13.86 -35.92
CA ARG A 554 6.84 14.93 -35.11
C ARG A 554 7.69 14.39 -33.95
N ALA A 555 7.24 13.32 -33.29
CA ALA A 555 8.00 12.65 -32.25
C ALA A 555 9.33 12.07 -32.80
N ALA A 556 9.29 11.46 -33.99
CA ALA A 556 10.50 10.96 -34.66
C ALA A 556 11.44 12.09 -35.14
N GLU A 557 10.91 13.25 -35.54
CA GLU A 557 11.71 14.44 -35.85
C GLU A 557 12.39 15.01 -34.59
N ALA A 558 11.71 14.99 -33.45
CA ALA A 558 12.22 15.47 -32.18
C ALA A 558 13.32 14.56 -31.60
N ASP A 559 13.13 13.24 -31.69
CA ASP A 559 14.12 12.23 -31.30
C ASP A 559 14.06 11.02 -32.25
N GLU A 560 14.99 10.99 -33.21
CA GLU A 560 15.09 9.94 -34.21
C GLU A 560 15.39 8.55 -33.62
N LYS A 561 15.90 8.50 -32.38
CA LYS A 561 16.24 7.25 -31.68
C LYS A 561 15.13 6.79 -30.74
N ASN A 562 14.08 7.58 -30.57
CA ASN A 562 12.94 7.20 -29.75
C ASN A 562 12.23 5.99 -30.38
N PRO A 563 12.20 4.81 -29.75
CA PRO A 563 11.58 3.64 -30.33
C PRO A 563 10.04 3.77 -30.42
N TYR A 564 9.43 4.56 -29.54
CA TYR A 564 7.97 4.58 -29.38
C TYR A 564 7.26 5.33 -30.51
N SER A 565 7.93 6.30 -31.13
CA SER A 565 7.48 6.93 -32.38
C SER A 565 7.27 5.91 -33.50
N TYR A 566 8.22 4.97 -33.66
CA TYR A 566 8.13 3.93 -34.68
C TYR A 566 7.20 2.78 -34.28
N LEU A 567 7.17 2.42 -32.99
CA LEU A 567 6.24 1.40 -32.49
C LEU A 567 4.79 1.83 -32.72
N MET A 568 4.43 3.05 -32.31
CA MET A 568 3.07 3.56 -32.47
C MET A 568 2.70 3.76 -33.94
N SER A 569 3.61 4.27 -34.77
CA SER A 569 3.42 4.33 -36.23
C SER A 569 3.14 2.94 -36.82
N GLY A 570 3.95 1.94 -36.46
CA GLY A 570 3.78 0.57 -36.94
C GLY A 570 2.44 -0.04 -36.58
N MET A 571 1.98 0.17 -35.34
CA MET A 571 0.65 -0.29 -34.90
C MET A 571 -0.49 0.43 -35.63
N LEU A 572 -0.38 1.75 -35.81
CA LEU A 572 -1.39 2.55 -36.51
C LEU A 572 -1.53 2.16 -37.99
N TYR A 573 -0.41 1.96 -38.69
CA TYR A 573 -0.43 1.51 -40.09
C TYR A 573 -0.93 0.07 -40.24
N ASP A 574 -0.55 -0.82 -39.32
CA ASP A 574 -1.03 -2.21 -39.29
C ASP A 574 -2.55 -2.28 -39.10
N GLU A 575 -3.09 -1.48 -38.17
CA GLU A 575 -4.54 -1.38 -37.95
C GLU A 575 -5.29 -0.83 -39.17
N GLN A 576 -4.66 0.04 -39.96
CA GLN A 576 -5.20 0.54 -41.23
C GLN A 576 -5.08 -0.46 -42.39
N GLY A 577 -4.37 -1.58 -42.20
CA GLY A 577 -4.07 -2.55 -43.25
C GLY A 577 -2.94 -2.12 -44.19
N ASP A 578 -2.22 -1.02 -43.89
CA ASP A 578 -1.04 -0.59 -44.65
C ASP A 578 0.20 -1.36 -44.18
N ARG A 579 0.28 -2.62 -44.61
CA ARG A 579 1.38 -3.53 -44.27
C ARG A 579 2.74 -2.95 -44.68
N ALA A 580 2.80 -2.18 -45.78
CA ALA A 580 4.06 -1.64 -46.28
C ALA A 580 4.65 -0.62 -45.31
N GLN A 581 3.82 0.32 -44.84
CA GLN A 581 4.24 1.33 -43.86
C GLN A 581 4.42 0.74 -42.46
N ALA A 582 3.61 -0.24 -42.08
CA ALA A 582 3.77 -0.98 -40.82
C ALA A 582 5.15 -1.67 -40.77
N LEU A 583 5.50 -2.42 -41.81
CA LEU A 583 6.79 -3.11 -41.92
C LEU A 583 7.96 -2.13 -41.91
N ALA A 584 7.85 -0.98 -42.58
CA ALA A 584 8.88 0.06 -42.56
C ALA A 584 9.08 0.63 -41.15
N SER A 585 8.00 0.91 -40.44
CA SER A 585 8.03 1.42 -39.07
C SER A 585 8.62 0.39 -38.10
N TYR A 586 8.22 -0.89 -38.19
CA TYR A 586 8.79 -1.95 -37.37
C TYR A 586 10.27 -2.24 -37.67
N ARG A 587 10.72 -2.07 -38.90
CA ARG A 587 12.16 -2.12 -39.23
C ARG A 587 12.93 -1.02 -38.50
N LYS A 588 12.41 0.21 -38.51
CA LYS A 588 13.02 1.32 -37.78
C LYS A 588 13.00 1.09 -36.27
N LEU A 589 11.90 0.57 -35.72
CA LEU A 589 11.83 0.14 -34.33
C LEU A 589 12.95 -0.86 -33.98
N HIS A 590 13.15 -1.89 -34.82
CA HIS A 590 14.19 -2.89 -34.60
C HIS A 590 15.60 -2.30 -34.71
N GLU A 591 15.82 -1.33 -35.60
CA GLU A 591 17.09 -0.65 -35.77
C GLU A 591 17.48 0.16 -34.52
N VAL A 592 16.54 0.95 -33.98
CA VAL A 592 16.82 1.83 -32.83
C VAL A 592 16.74 1.10 -31.49
N ALA A 593 15.93 0.04 -31.39
CA ALA A 593 15.74 -0.74 -30.18
C ALA A 593 15.61 -2.26 -30.47
N PRO A 594 16.69 -2.94 -30.88
CA PRO A 594 16.65 -4.35 -31.27
C PRO A 594 16.24 -5.31 -30.14
N LYS A 595 16.38 -4.86 -28.89
CA LYS A 595 15.96 -5.63 -27.70
C LYS A 595 14.49 -5.44 -27.34
N LEU A 596 13.79 -4.46 -27.94
CA LEU A 596 12.40 -4.18 -27.66
C LEU A 596 11.50 -5.20 -28.38
N ARG A 597 11.07 -6.22 -27.63
CA ARG A 597 10.29 -7.37 -28.15
C ARG A 597 8.80 -7.04 -28.34
N ARG A 598 8.51 -6.04 -29.17
CA ARG A 598 7.16 -5.51 -29.44
C ARG A 598 6.71 -5.59 -30.89
N ILE A 599 7.59 -6.03 -31.78
CA ILE A 599 7.26 -6.26 -33.17
C ILE A 599 6.41 -7.54 -33.26
N PRO A 600 5.24 -7.53 -33.92
CA PRO A 600 4.45 -8.74 -34.10
C PRO A 600 5.25 -9.80 -34.86
N ASP A 601 5.09 -11.08 -34.48
CA ASP A 601 5.91 -12.19 -35.01
C ASP A 601 5.90 -12.25 -36.55
N GLU A 602 4.78 -11.88 -37.20
CA GLU A 602 4.67 -11.85 -38.66
C GLU A 602 5.60 -10.82 -39.33
N TYR A 603 5.81 -9.66 -38.69
CA TYR A 603 6.73 -8.63 -39.17
C TYR A 603 8.15 -8.99 -38.75
N LEU A 604 8.34 -9.47 -37.52
CA LEU A 604 9.67 -9.85 -37.01
C LEU A 604 10.27 -10.99 -37.84
N LYS A 605 9.47 -11.92 -38.34
CA LYS A 605 9.92 -12.98 -39.25
C LYS A 605 10.58 -12.42 -40.51
N GLU A 606 10.09 -11.30 -41.04
CA GLU A 606 10.65 -10.62 -42.22
C GLU A 606 11.84 -9.71 -41.88
N ILE A 607 11.89 -9.19 -40.66
CA ILE A 607 12.90 -8.24 -40.19
C ILE A 607 14.14 -8.96 -39.65
N ASP A 608 13.93 -9.88 -38.71
CA ASP A 608 14.96 -10.67 -38.03
C ASP A 608 14.39 -12.05 -37.65
N PRO A 609 14.42 -13.03 -38.58
CA PRO A 609 13.95 -14.39 -38.31
C PRO A 609 14.77 -15.11 -37.24
N ALA A 610 16.03 -14.72 -37.01
CA ALA A 610 16.86 -15.31 -35.97
C ALA A 610 16.42 -14.86 -34.57
N ALA A 611 16.10 -13.56 -34.40
CA ALA A 611 15.51 -13.07 -33.16
C ALA A 611 14.16 -13.73 -32.86
N LEU A 612 13.30 -13.92 -33.88
CA LEU A 612 12.05 -14.65 -33.70
C LEU A 612 12.28 -16.09 -33.21
N ALA A 613 13.20 -16.83 -33.84
CA ALA A 613 13.52 -18.21 -33.43
C ALA A 613 14.04 -18.28 -31.98
N GLN A 614 14.81 -17.29 -31.55
CA GLN A 614 15.27 -17.21 -30.17
C GLN A 614 14.10 -16.93 -29.20
N ILE A 615 13.20 -16.01 -29.55
CA ILE A 615 11.99 -15.72 -28.75
C ILE A 615 11.09 -16.96 -28.65
N GLU A 616 10.90 -17.70 -29.74
CA GLU A 616 10.11 -18.94 -29.75
C GLU A 616 10.72 -20.02 -28.85
N LYS A 617 12.05 -20.18 -28.88
CA LYS A 617 12.78 -21.09 -28.00
C LYS A 617 12.59 -20.72 -26.52
N GLU A 618 12.67 -19.44 -26.19
CA GLU A 618 12.43 -18.94 -24.84
C GLU A 618 10.98 -19.15 -24.39
N ARG A 619 10.00 -18.85 -25.24
CA ARG A 619 8.57 -19.11 -24.98
C ARG A 619 8.31 -20.60 -24.75
N ALA A 620 8.94 -21.49 -25.53
CA ALA A 620 8.84 -22.93 -25.35
C ALA A 620 9.45 -23.41 -24.02
N ALA A 621 10.62 -22.88 -23.65
CA ALA A 621 11.26 -23.18 -22.36
C ALA A 621 10.38 -22.72 -21.18
N ALA A 622 9.83 -21.50 -21.24
CA ALA A 622 8.94 -20.97 -20.22
C ALA A 622 7.66 -21.80 -20.08
N LYS A 623 7.06 -22.22 -21.21
CA LYS A 623 5.88 -23.11 -21.20
C LYS A 623 6.18 -24.46 -20.56
N LYS A 624 7.36 -25.04 -20.84
CA LYS A 624 7.82 -26.28 -20.21
C LYS A 624 7.99 -26.11 -18.70
N ALA A 625 8.69 -25.07 -18.25
CA ALA A 625 8.88 -24.77 -16.84
C ALA A 625 7.55 -24.56 -16.09
N ALA A 626 6.60 -23.84 -16.70
CA ALA A 626 5.27 -23.65 -16.13
C ALA A 626 4.47 -24.96 -16.01
N ALA A 627 4.58 -25.86 -16.99
CA ALA A 627 3.94 -27.16 -16.94
C ALA A 627 4.55 -28.06 -15.84
N GLU A 628 5.87 -28.07 -15.70
CA GLU A 628 6.58 -28.77 -14.62
C GLU A 628 6.17 -28.23 -13.24
N LYS A 629 6.10 -26.91 -13.09
CA LYS A 629 5.63 -26.26 -11.85
C LYS A 629 4.21 -26.68 -11.49
N LYS A 630 3.28 -26.63 -12.45
CA LYS A 630 1.89 -27.05 -12.23
C LYS A 630 1.78 -28.52 -11.79
N GLN A 631 2.58 -29.40 -12.40
CA GLN A 631 2.63 -30.81 -11.99
C GLN A 631 3.15 -30.99 -10.56
N GLN A 632 4.12 -30.18 -10.15
CA GLN A 632 4.65 -30.21 -8.79
C GLN A 632 3.64 -29.69 -7.77
N GLU A 633 2.99 -28.55 -8.04
CA GLU A 633 1.91 -28.02 -7.19
C GLU A 633 0.73 -29.00 -7.05
N GLU A 634 0.38 -29.72 -8.13
CA GLU A 634 -0.66 -30.77 -8.09
C GLU A 634 -0.23 -31.99 -7.26
N LYS A 635 1.05 -32.34 -7.24
CA LYS A 635 1.59 -33.42 -6.38
C LYS A 635 1.57 -33.00 -4.91
N GLU A 636 2.08 -31.82 -4.60
CA GLU A 636 2.11 -31.28 -3.23
C GLU A 636 0.68 -31.15 -2.65
N LYS A 637 -0.28 -30.67 -3.44
CA LYS A 637 -1.71 -30.63 -3.05
C LYS A 637 -2.32 -32.03 -2.83
N LYS A 638 -1.85 -33.06 -3.53
CA LYS A 638 -2.31 -34.45 -3.33
C LYS A 638 -1.67 -35.08 -2.10
N GLU A 639 -0.43 -34.74 -1.80
CA GLU A 639 0.28 -35.21 -0.60
C GLU A 639 -0.28 -34.55 0.66
N GLN A 640 -0.56 -33.25 0.64
CA GLN A 640 -1.23 -32.54 1.73
C GLN A 640 -2.67 -33.00 2.00
N LYS A 641 -3.34 -33.60 1.01
CA LYS A 641 -4.67 -34.23 1.19
C LYS A 641 -4.60 -35.67 1.71
N ARG A 642 -3.41 -36.28 1.71
CA ARG A 642 -3.17 -37.67 2.14
C ARG A 642 -2.53 -37.75 3.54
N ALA A 643 -1.76 -36.73 3.92
CA ALA A 643 -1.38 -36.46 5.30
C ALA A 643 -2.61 -35.92 6.07
#